data_AF-A0A354CNG4-F1
#
_entry.id   AF-A0A354CNG4-F1
#
_cell.length_a   1.000
_cell.length_b   1.000
_cell.length_c   1.000
_cell.angle_alpha   90.00
_cell.angle_beta   90.00
_cell.angle_gamma   90.00
#
_symmetry.space_group_name_H-M   'P 1'
#
loop_
_entity.id
_entity.type
_entity.pdbx_description
1 polymer ?
#
loop_
_entity_poly.entity_id
_entity_poly.type
_entity_poly.pdbx_seq_one_letter_code
_entity_poly.pdbx_strand_id
1 'polypeptide(L)'
;MRFYRLKAQITVLASLTIILVLAVVCTSIKSASDAAVNVKLGMAANLAVESVFAGYTRQIADRFNILIMPDRQSLEADITSYAGKSCENNGRFGGAQALACDITAKTYPTDEGGNVFASAVASYMQYGVFSEFADMLMGSEKRIRAEYRTGELAEEIAQCREDIAAIDSVLLELIAQVEGIDSAGGYFKSENDGPAATGQGFVKTAAPDEPSPSLMGVSDLRVYNVMKPHYSNLSAILSDIHDNAYELDNLDDDASPQKERWLKASVSGSISELEDAVDSAKAACERGIELCNMYRKSKDSVVKKAKTAQGHIDESRNLIGKEVADVLYEDAGKIGQFATDDAICDAEAVYSALRDILPYFMLLSQRTQDISNAYRDGSYGEVQNRTHDARMTAQAIRYSGLKFNYSGVVFKKNKADKGMFQRVRDVMSKGMMGIVLEDGAEVSEKQITFSDLADSAVSYDRSHLDGVLTQIKNTILYDEYVMMHFDSYTDYITNDRGGGTNTENASVSGDEGELLDYQAEYILNGCRTDYDNLFMTVLKLSALREGTNFVCLMTDSARRQECYALALAMFGFTGMPAVVTAAEYVIMALWAYAEALSDVRQLMAGDKVELAKTSATWKLSLEGAAACDFGKKDSDRSDSGSSKGLDYEEYLRILLMMCQRNQKYYRTMAQIELWAVRRGCQEFRMRNHICGMDADISFKAGAYRNSRYSVQSVSYGY
;
A
#
# COMPACT_ATOMS: atom_id res chain seq x y z
N MET A 1 13.79 105.67 -29.78
CA MET A 1 14.29 104.26 -29.83
C MET A 1 15.80 104.27 -29.64
N ARG A 2 16.29 103.83 -28.47
CA ARG A 2 17.74 103.66 -28.22
C ARG A 2 18.11 102.21 -28.53
N PHE A 3 18.85 101.99 -29.61
CA PHE A 3 19.53 100.72 -29.87
C PHE A 3 20.78 100.63 -28.98
N TYR A 4 20.77 99.76 -27.97
CA TYR A 4 22.01 99.30 -27.34
C TYR A 4 22.71 98.34 -28.30
N ARG A 5 23.87 98.72 -28.86
CA ARG A 5 24.72 97.81 -29.63
C ARG A 5 25.49 96.89 -28.66
N LEU A 6 25.00 95.66 -28.47
CA LEU A 6 25.72 94.58 -27.78
C LEU A 6 26.67 93.87 -28.76
N LYS A 7 27.96 94.23 -28.75
CA LYS A 7 28.96 93.74 -29.72
C LYS A 7 29.69 92.44 -29.35
N ALA A 8 29.25 91.67 -28.36
CA ALA A 8 29.96 90.45 -27.92
C ALA A 8 29.10 89.20 -27.64
N GLN A 9 27.76 89.27 -27.77
CA GLN A 9 26.87 88.17 -27.35
C GLN A 9 27.01 86.90 -28.19
N ILE A 10 27.22 87.03 -29.51
CA ILE A 10 27.34 85.86 -30.41
C ILE A 10 28.64 85.09 -30.13
N THR A 11 29.74 85.79 -29.87
CA THR A 11 31.05 85.18 -29.56
C THR A 11 31.06 84.50 -28.20
N VAL A 12 30.38 85.08 -27.19
CA VAL A 12 30.22 84.48 -25.86
C VAL A 12 29.30 83.25 -25.90
N LEU A 13 28.22 83.30 -26.67
CA LEU A 13 27.34 82.15 -26.86
C LEU A 13 28.07 81.01 -27.59
N ALA A 14 28.84 81.32 -28.64
CA ALA A 14 29.63 80.35 -29.39
C ALA A 14 30.77 79.72 -28.56
N SER A 15 31.43 80.48 -27.69
CA SER A 15 32.45 79.92 -26.79
C SER A 15 31.82 79.01 -25.72
N LEU A 16 30.66 79.38 -25.16
CA LEU A 16 29.93 78.55 -24.20
C LEU A 16 29.41 77.26 -24.85
N THR A 17 28.88 77.30 -26.07
CA THR A 17 28.45 76.09 -26.77
C THR A 17 29.62 75.18 -27.14
N ILE A 18 30.76 75.72 -27.57
CA ILE A 18 31.97 74.92 -27.83
C ILE A 18 32.48 74.25 -26.54
N ILE A 19 32.50 74.97 -25.41
CA ILE A 19 32.89 74.40 -24.12
C ILE A 19 31.92 73.29 -23.69
N LEU A 20 30.61 73.48 -23.87
CA LEU A 20 29.61 72.45 -23.57
C LEU A 20 29.77 71.21 -24.44
N VAL A 21 29.96 71.38 -25.76
CA VAL A 21 30.20 70.26 -26.68
C VAL A 21 31.48 69.52 -26.31
N LEU A 22 32.56 70.24 -26.02
CA LEU A 22 33.84 69.64 -25.64
C LEU A 22 33.75 68.93 -24.28
N ALA A 23 32.99 69.48 -23.32
CA ALA A 23 32.69 68.82 -22.05
C ALA A 23 31.90 67.52 -22.24
N VAL A 24 30.88 67.51 -23.11
CA VAL A 24 30.12 66.30 -23.44
C VAL A 24 31.01 65.25 -24.10
N VAL A 25 31.80 65.62 -25.11
CA VAL A 25 32.72 64.69 -25.79
C VAL A 25 33.74 64.10 -24.81
N CYS A 26 34.39 64.93 -23.99
CA CYS A 26 35.35 64.45 -22.99
C CYS A 26 34.68 63.56 -21.92
N THR A 27 33.45 63.88 -21.50
CA THR A 27 32.69 63.05 -20.55
C THR A 27 32.29 61.71 -21.17
N SER A 28 31.86 61.69 -22.43
CA SER A 28 31.55 60.45 -23.16
C SER A 28 32.78 59.57 -23.34
N ILE A 29 33.93 60.14 -23.71
CA ILE A 29 35.20 59.40 -23.80
C ILE A 29 35.61 58.84 -22.44
N LYS A 30 35.46 59.63 -21.37
CA LYS A 30 35.76 59.16 -20.00
C LYS A 30 34.81 58.04 -19.57
N SER A 31 33.51 58.18 -19.83
CA SER A 31 32.49 57.17 -19.53
C SER A 31 32.74 55.86 -20.29
N ALA A 32 33.05 55.95 -21.59
CA ALA A 32 33.42 54.78 -22.40
C ALA A 32 34.70 54.11 -21.90
N SER A 33 35.71 54.90 -21.52
CA SER A 33 36.95 54.38 -20.92
C SER A 33 36.70 53.71 -19.56
N ASP A 34 35.82 54.27 -18.74
CA ASP A 34 35.49 53.75 -17.41
C ASP A 34 34.71 52.43 -17.52
N ALA A 35 33.74 52.36 -18.45
CA ALA A 35 33.03 51.13 -18.78
C ALA A 35 34.00 50.05 -19.29
N ALA A 36 34.95 50.40 -20.16
CA ALA A 36 35.94 49.46 -20.67
C ALA A 36 36.88 48.91 -19.58
N VAL A 37 37.24 49.73 -18.58
CA VAL A 37 38.02 49.25 -17.42
C VAL A 37 37.18 48.30 -16.58
N ASN A 38 35.92 48.63 -16.28
CA ASN A 38 35.03 47.76 -15.50
C ASN A 38 34.80 46.40 -16.16
N VAL A 39 34.55 46.36 -17.47
CA VAL A 39 34.40 45.09 -18.22
C VAL A 39 35.65 44.23 -18.07
N LYS A 40 36.84 44.83 -18.20
CA LYS A 40 38.10 44.10 -18.04
C LYS A 40 38.30 43.60 -16.62
N LEU A 41 37.97 44.40 -15.60
CA LEU A 41 38.02 43.97 -14.21
C LEU A 41 37.06 42.79 -13.97
N GLY A 42 35.87 42.82 -14.55
CA GLY A 42 34.94 41.69 -14.53
C GLY A 42 35.52 40.44 -15.19
N MET A 43 36.20 40.58 -16.33
CA MET A 43 36.92 39.44 -16.96
C MET A 43 38.04 38.90 -16.07
N ALA A 44 38.83 39.78 -15.44
CA ALA A 44 39.90 39.36 -14.51
C ALA A 44 39.33 38.65 -13.27
N ALA A 45 38.17 39.12 -12.78
CA ALA A 45 37.45 38.50 -11.69
C ALA A 45 36.94 37.09 -12.07
N ASN A 46 36.28 36.95 -13.22
CA ASN A 46 35.81 35.65 -13.72
C ASN A 46 36.97 34.68 -13.94
N LEU A 47 38.05 35.11 -14.61
CA LEU A 47 39.23 34.27 -14.84
C LEU A 47 39.90 33.84 -13.54
N ALA A 48 39.88 34.69 -12.50
CA ALA A 48 40.43 34.34 -11.20
C ALA A 48 39.64 33.21 -10.53
N VAL A 49 38.30 33.29 -10.56
CA VAL A 49 37.43 32.24 -10.03
C VAL A 49 37.56 30.96 -10.87
N GLU A 50 37.52 31.05 -12.20
CA GLU A 50 37.76 29.92 -13.12
C GLU A 50 39.12 29.24 -12.86
N SER A 51 40.16 30.02 -12.60
CA SER A 51 41.50 29.49 -12.30
C SER A 51 41.55 28.71 -10.99
N VAL A 52 40.75 29.12 -9.99
CA VAL A 52 40.63 28.41 -8.71
C VAL A 52 39.82 27.13 -8.89
N PHE A 53 38.73 27.17 -9.65
CA PHE A 53 37.91 26.01 -9.98
C PHE A 53 38.61 25.04 -10.96
N ALA A 54 39.62 25.48 -11.72
CA ALA A 54 40.50 24.54 -12.44
C ALA A 54 41.26 23.57 -11.51
N GLY A 55 41.26 23.82 -10.19
CA GLY A 55 41.78 22.94 -9.14
C GLY A 55 40.82 21.83 -8.68
N TYR A 56 39.87 21.41 -9.52
CA TYR A 56 38.95 20.31 -9.21
C TYR A 56 39.66 18.98 -8.91
N THR A 57 38.97 18.11 -8.18
CA THR A 57 39.44 16.77 -7.81
C THR A 57 39.43 15.84 -9.03
N ARG A 58 40.55 15.79 -9.75
CA ARG A 58 40.70 15.03 -11.01
C ARG A 58 40.27 13.57 -10.92
N GLN A 59 40.62 12.87 -9.84
CA GLN A 59 40.26 11.44 -9.68
C GLN A 59 38.75 11.21 -9.74
N ILE A 60 37.96 12.12 -9.19
CA ILE A 60 36.49 12.05 -9.21
C ILE A 60 35.96 12.43 -10.59
N ALA A 61 36.52 13.47 -11.20
CA ALA A 61 36.15 13.89 -12.55
C ALA A 61 36.43 12.79 -13.59
N ASP A 62 37.59 12.14 -13.53
CA ASP A 62 38.01 11.13 -14.51
C ASP A 62 37.14 9.86 -14.44
N ARG A 63 36.74 9.43 -13.24
CA ARG A 63 35.92 8.22 -13.06
C ARG A 63 34.41 8.48 -13.20
N PHE A 64 33.94 9.59 -12.63
CA PHE A 64 32.52 9.84 -12.43
C PHE A 64 31.99 11.06 -13.19
N ASN A 65 32.84 11.77 -13.95
CA ASN A 65 32.47 13.00 -14.68
C ASN A 65 31.84 14.09 -13.79
N ILE A 66 32.20 14.10 -12.50
CA ILE A 66 31.73 15.08 -11.53
C ILE A 66 32.86 16.05 -11.19
N LEU A 67 32.61 17.33 -11.43
CA LEU A 67 33.52 18.41 -11.09
C LEU A 67 33.19 18.96 -9.70
N ILE A 68 34.14 18.81 -8.79
CA ILE A 68 34.10 19.32 -7.41
C ILE A 68 35.50 19.73 -7.00
N MET A 69 35.63 20.69 -6.09
CA MET A 69 36.92 21.10 -5.55
C MET A 69 36.89 21.19 -4.02
N PRO A 70 38.01 20.93 -3.32
CA PRO A 70 38.04 20.95 -1.87
C PRO A 70 37.77 22.37 -1.33
N ASP A 71 36.93 22.45 -0.30
CA ASP A 71 36.70 23.69 0.42
C ASP A 71 37.92 24.00 1.30
N ARG A 72 38.67 25.04 0.94
CA ARG A 72 39.93 25.43 1.60
C ARG A 72 39.80 26.83 2.19
N GLN A 73 40.46 27.06 3.32
CA GLN A 73 40.50 28.39 3.94
C GLN A 73 41.25 29.42 3.08
N SER A 74 42.11 28.98 2.14
CA SER A 74 42.92 29.87 1.30
C SER A 74 42.17 30.44 0.08
N LEU A 75 40.91 30.06 -0.17
CA LEU A 75 40.22 30.38 -1.42
C LEU A 75 40.18 31.87 -1.74
N GLU A 76 39.83 32.73 -0.77
CA GLU A 76 39.81 34.19 -0.95
C GLU A 76 41.18 34.77 -1.32
N ALA A 77 42.25 34.26 -0.70
CA ALA A 77 43.61 34.67 -0.98
C ALA A 77 44.06 34.20 -2.37
N ASP A 78 43.69 32.98 -2.75
CA ASP A 78 44.00 32.40 -4.06
C ASP A 78 43.31 33.21 -5.17
N ILE A 79 42.00 33.51 -5.02
CA ILE A 79 41.23 34.33 -5.97
C ILE A 79 41.83 35.73 -6.08
N THR A 80 42.15 36.38 -4.96
CA THR A 80 42.79 37.71 -4.95
C THR A 80 44.14 37.68 -5.67
N SER A 81 44.93 36.63 -5.48
CA SER A 81 46.21 36.44 -6.16
C SER A 81 46.05 36.26 -7.67
N TYR A 82 45.12 35.41 -8.13
CA TYR A 82 44.86 35.20 -9.55
C TYR A 82 44.28 36.44 -10.23
N ALA A 83 43.40 37.17 -9.55
CA ALA A 83 42.87 38.46 -10.03
C ALA A 83 44.00 39.49 -10.16
N GLY A 84 44.89 39.56 -9.17
CA GLY A 84 46.07 40.43 -9.20
C GLY A 84 47.00 40.12 -10.39
N LYS A 85 47.36 38.84 -10.58
CA LYS A 85 48.17 38.40 -11.73
C LYS A 85 47.53 38.74 -13.07
N SER A 86 46.21 38.63 -13.17
CA SER A 86 45.45 38.96 -14.38
C SER A 86 45.49 40.47 -14.69
N CYS A 87 45.49 41.31 -13.66
CA CYS A 87 45.66 42.76 -13.77
C CYS A 87 47.10 43.17 -14.12
N GLU A 88 48.11 42.46 -13.61
CA GLU A 88 49.55 42.74 -13.85
C GLU A 88 50.00 42.36 -15.26
N ASN A 89 49.61 41.17 -15.73
CA ASN A 89 50.04 40.64 -17.04
C ASN A 89 49.47 41.42 -18.24
N ASN A 90 48.45 42.24 -18.02
CA ASN A 90 47.84 43.07 -19.05
C ASN A 90 48.06 44.55 -18.71
N GLY A 91 49.14 45.17 -19.24
CA GLY A 91 49.45 46.61 -19.11
C GLY A 91 48.39 47.59 -19.64
N ARG A 92 47.17 47.12 -19.94
CA ARG A 92 46.00 47.82 -20.47
C ARG A 92 44.86 48.00 -19.45
N PHE A 93 45.08 47.67 -18.17
CA PHE A 93 44.12 47.81 -17.07
C PHE A 93 44.24 49.13 -16.28
N GLY A 94 45.06 50.08 -16.74
CA GLY A 94 45.18 51.40 -16.09
C GLY A 94 45.83 51.35 -14.71
N GLY A 95 46.70 50.36 -14.46
CA GLY A 95 47.37 50.18 -13.17
C GLY A 95 46.44 49.62 -12.07
N ALA A 96 45.44 48.83 -12.46
CA ALA A 96 44.53 48.21 -11.51
C ALA A 96 45.23 47.15 -10.65
N GLN A 97 44.83 47.06 -9.38
CA GLN A 97 45.31 46.09 -8.41
C GLN A 97 44.10 45.44 -7.72
N ALA A 98 44.11 44.11 -7.61
CA ALA A 98 43.16 43.40 -6.75
C ALA A 98 43.54 43.66 -5.27
N LEU A 99 42.55 43.95 -4.44
CA LEU A 99 42.73 44.29 -3.03
C LEU A 99 42.34 43.12 -2.12
N ALA A 100 41.15 42.58 -2.33
CA ALA A 100 40.57 41.52 -1.52
C ALA A 100 39.45 40.83 -2.30
N CYS A 101 39.12 39.62 -1.87
CA CYS A 101 38.00 38.82 -2.32
C CYS A 101 37.21 38.43 -1.08
N ASP A 102 35.90 38.63 -1.10
CA ASP A 102 34.98 38.17 -0.06
C ASP A 102 34.06 37.12 -0.67
N ILE A 103 34.10 35.89 -0.18
CA ILE A 103 33.18 34.83 -0.65
C ILE A 103 31.82 35.05 0.02
N THR A 104 30.79 35.32 -0.77
CA THR A 104 29.44 35.64 -0.28
C THR A 104 28.57 34.40 -0.13
N ALA A 105 28.78 33.38 -0.97
CA ALA A 105 28.12 32.09 -0.87
C ALA A 105 28.99 30.96 -1.43
N LYS A 106 28.79 29.74 -0.91
CA LYS A 106 29.37 28.51 -1.44
C LYS A 106 28.24 27.54 -1.71
N THR A 107 28.35 26.79 -2.79
CA THR A 107 27.41 25.74 -3.17
C THR A 107 28.08 24.39 -3.03
N TYR A 108 27.49 23.52 -2.22
CA TYR A 108 27.95 22.16 -1.97
C TYR A 108 27.10 21.15 -2.75
N PRO A 109 27.68 20.01 -3.19
CA PRO A 109 26.91 18.94 -3.83
C PRO A 109 25.76 18.42 -2.96
N THR A 110 25.92 18.51 -1.64
CA THR A 110 24.94 18.06 -0.63
C THR A 110 23.82 19.06 -0.38
N ASP A 111 23.85 20.26 -0.99
CA ASP A 111 22.81 21.27 -0.79
C ASP A 111 21.48 20.85 -1.42
N GLU A 112 20.39 21.44 -0.93
CA GLU A 112 19.02 21.19 -1.41
C GLU A 112 18.64 19.69 -1.42
N GLY A 113 19.09 18.91 -0.43
CA GLY A 113 18.84 17.48 -0.38
C GLY A 113 19.56 16.67 -1.47
N GLY A 114 20.66 17.20 -2.02
CA GLY A 114 21.44 16.60 -3.09
C GLY A 114 20.99 16.98 -4.51
N ASN A 115 20.05 17.93 -4.66
CA ASN A 115 19.58 18.36 -5.98
C ASN A 115 20.68 19.08 -6.79
N VAL A 116 21.62 19.74 -6.12
CA VAL A 116 22.79 20.35 -6.79
C VAL A 116 23.63 19.28 -7.46
N PHE A 117 23.94 18.20 -6.74
CA PHE A 117 24.64 17.04 -7.30
C PHE A 117 23.86 16.41 -8.46
N ALA A 118 22.56 16.16 -8.28
CA ALA A 118 21.73 15.54 -9.31
C ALA A 118 21.62 16.40 -10.57
N SER A 119 21.61 17.73 -10.44
CA SER A 119 21.58 18.66 -11.56
C SER A 119 22.89 18.65 -12.35
N ALA A 120 24.03 18.53 -11.67
CA ALA A 120 25.33 18.36 -12.31
C ALA A 120 25.40 17.05 -13.10
N VAL A 121 24.96 15.94 -12.49
CA VAL A 121 24.85 14.63 -13.15
C VAL A 121 23.92 14.69 -14.37
N ALA A 122 22.73 15.25 -14.22
CA ALA A 122 21.77 15.36 -15.32
C ALA A 122 22.30 16.24 -16.46
N SER A 123 23.02 17.33 -16.15
CA SER A 123 23.62 18.22 -17.15
C SER A 123 24.71 17.51 -17.95
N TYR A 124 25.53 16.67 -17.31
CA TYR A 124 26.47 15.79 -17.99
C TYR A 124 25.73 14.81 -18.93
N MET A 125 24.69 14.16 -18.42
CA MET A 125 23.94 13.14 -19.16
C MET A 125 23.09 13.69 -20.31
N GLN A 126 22.74 14.98 -20.30
CA GLN A 126 21.97 15.63 -21.38
C GLN A 126 22.64 15.56 -22.75
N TYR A 127 23.95 15.34 -22.81
CA TYR A 127 24.70 15.21 -24.05
C TYR A 127 24.70 13.78 -24.62
N GLY A 128 24.21 12.78 -23.86
CA GLY A 128 23.94 11.43 -24.33
C GLY A 128 22.51 11.29 -24.84
N VAL A 129 22.32 10.67 -26.01
CA VAL A 129 20.98 10.47 -26.61
C VAL A 129 20.33 9.24 -25.97
N PHE A 130 19.27 9.43 -25.19
CA PHE A 130 18.56 8.34 -24.47
C PHE A 130 17.04 8.37 -24.65
N SER A 131 16.53 8.62 -25.88
CA SER A 131 15.07 8.74 -26.11
C SER A 131 14.32 7.42 -25.96
N GLU A 132 14.86 6.31 -26.47
CA GLU A 132 14.17 5.00 -26.45
C GLU A 132 13.96 4.46 -25.04
N PHE A 133 14.94 4.65 -24.17
CA PHE A 133 14.88 4.22 -22.77
C PHE A 133 13.94 5.09 -21.92
N ALA A 134 13.91 6.41 -22.18
CA ALA A 134 13.00 7.32 -21.50
C ALA A 134 11.52 7.01 -21.79
N ASP A 135 11.19 6.65 -23.03
CA ASP A 135 9.83 6.24 -23.40
C ASP A 135 9.41 4.94 -22.71
N MET A 136 10.33 3.98 -22.55
CA MET A 136 10.09 2.74 -21.80
C MET A 136 9.79 3.03 -20.32
N LEU A 137 10.63 3.84 -19.65
CA LEU A 137 10.42 4.18 -18.24
C LEU A 137 9.12 4.95 -18.00
N MET A 138 8.80 5.94 -18.83
CA MET A 138 7.52 6.65 -18.73
C MET A 138 6.32 5.71 -18.93
N GLY A 139 6.45 4.74 -19.85
CA GLY A 139 5.46 3.69 -20.04
C GLY A 139 5.29 2.80 -18.81
N SER A 140 6.39 2.45 -18.13
CA SER A 140 6.37 1.65 -16.90
C SER A 140 5.78 2.41 -15.71
N GLU A 141 6.10 3.69 -15.50
CA GLU A 141 5.60 4.49 -14.38
C GLU A 141 4.06 4.52 -14.35
N LYS A 142 3.44 4.75 -15.50
CA LYS A 142 1.98 4.79 -15.61
C LYS A 142 1.35 3.44 -15.24
N ARG A 143 1.96 2.33 -15.68
CA ARG A 143 1.49 0.96 -15.39
C ARG A 143 1.62 0.63 -13.91
N ILE A 144 2.75 0.98 -13.30
CA ILE A 144 3.01 0.73 -11.88
C ILE A 144 2.06 1.54 -11.01
N ARG A 145 1.83 2.82 -11.34
CA ARG A 145 0.86 3.65 -10.62
C ARG A 145 -0.56 3.06 -10.74
N ALA A 146 -0.91 2.52 -11.90
CA ALA A 146 -2.16 1.81 -12.10
C ALA A 146 -2.25 0.57 -11.20
N GLU A 147 -1.20 -0.25 -11.12
CA GLU A 147 -1.14 -1.45 -10.29
C GLU A 147 -1.29 -1.14 -8.80
N TYR A 148 -0.55 -0.16 -8.27
CA TYR A 148 -0.71 0.28 -6.87
C TYR A 148 -2.13 0.74 -6.59
N ARG A 149 -2.69 1.58 -7.47
CA ARG A 149 -4.06 2.06 -7.31
C ARG A 149 -5.07 0.91 -7.37
N THR A 150 -4.84 -0.06 -8.25
CA THR A 150 -5.66 -1.27 -8.33
C THR A 150 -5.59 -2.10 -7.05
N GLY A 151 -4.40 -2.24 -6.46
CA GLY A 151 -4.21 -2.90 -5.15
C GLY A 151 -4.98 -2.20 -4.03
N GLU A 152 -4.86 -0.87 -3.91
CA GLU A 152 -5.61 -0.06 -2.93
C GLU A 152 -7.13 -0.26 -3.07
N LEU A 153 -7.65 -0.21 -4.31
CA LEU A 153 -9.07 -0.40 -4.57
C LEU A 153 -9.53 -1.83 -4.27
N ALA A 154 -8.70 -2.84 -4.56
CA ALA A 154 -8.98 -4.22 -4.19
C ALA A 154 -9.01 -4.43 -2.67
N GLU A 155 -8.14 -3.75 -1.92
CA GLU A 155 -8.13 -3.74 -0.46
C GLU A 155 -9.40 -3.06 0.11
N GLU A 156 -9.84 -1.94 -0.46
CA GLU A 156 -11.12 -1.30 -0.09
C GLU A 156 -12.32 -2.26 -0.27
N ILE A 157 -12.34 -3.03 -1.38
CA ILE A 157 -13.35 -4.06 -1.62
C ILE A 157 -13.22 -5.21 -0.62
N ALA A 158 -12.00 -5.67 -0.32
CA ALA A 158 -11.76 -6.73 0.65
C ALA A 158 -12.24 -6.34 2.05
N GLN A 159 -11.99 -5.11 2.48
CA GLN A 159 -12.47 -4.58 3.76
C GLN A 159 -14.01 -4.55 3.81
N CYS A 160 -14.67 -4.21 2.70
CA CYS A 160 -16.12 -4.30 2.62
C CYS A 160 -16.61 -5.76 2.80
N ARG A 161 -15.90 -6.75 2.25
CA ARG A 161 -16.25 -8.17 2.42
C ARG A 161 -16.03 -8.66 3.85
N GLU A 162 -15.00 -8.17 4.53
CA GLU A 162 -14.79 -8.44 5.96
C GLU A 162 -15.95 -7.89 6.80
N ASP A 163 -16.41 -6.67 6.51
CA ASP A 163 -17.58 -6.11 7.18
C ASP A 163 -18.85 -6.95 6.91
N ILE A 164 -19.02 -7.51 5.70
CA ILE A 164 -20.11 -8.45 5.41
C ILE A 164 -19.97 -9.73 6.22
N ALA A 165 -18.76 -10.28 6.38
CA ALA A 165 -18.56 -11.46 7.22
C ALA A 165 -18.94 -11.20 8.69
N ALA A 166 -18.71 -9.97 9.19
CA ALA A 166 -19.21 -9.56 10.50
C ALA A 166 -20.75 -9.50 10.55
N ILE A 167 -21.40 -9.04 9.47
CA ILE A 167 -22.87 -9.07 9.33
C ILE A 167 -23.41 -10.50 9.32
N ASP A 168 -22.78 -11.40 8.56
CA ASP A 168 -23.14 -12.81 8.48
C ASP A 168 -23.03 -13.49 9.85
N SER A 169 -22.06 -13.08 10.69
CA SER A 169 -21.94 -13.56 12.07
C SER A 169 -23.15 -13.17 12.93
N VAL A 170 -23.67 -11.94 12.77
CA VAL A 170 -24.91 -11.49 13.43
C VAL A 170 -26.11 -12.29 12.92
N LEU A 171 -26.17 -12.58 11.62
CA LEU A 171 -27.23 -13.40 11.01
C LEU A 171 -27.20 -14.84 11.53
N LEU A 172 -26.01 -15.42 11.71
CA LEU A 172 -25.83 -16.74 12.30
C LEU A 172 -26.27 -16.79 13.77
N GLU A 173 -26.02 -15.74 14.55
CA GLU A 173 -26.54 -15.61 15.92
C GLU A 173 -28.07 -15.49 15.91
N LEU A 174 -28.65 -14.73 14.97
CA LEU A 174 -30.10 -14.62 14.80
C LEU A 174 -30.72 -15.99 14.48
N ILE A 175 -30.11 -16.78 13.61
CA ILE A 175 -30.56 -18.14 13.29
C ILE A 175 -30.49 -19.04 14.53
N ALA A 176 -29.43 -18.95 15.34
CA ALA A 176 -29.35 -19.70 16.60
C ALA A 176 -30.48 -19.33 17.56
N GLN A 177 -30.81 -18.04 17.68
CA GLN A 177 -31.90 -17.55 18.55
C GLN A 177 -33.29 -17.93 18.03
N VAL A 178 -33.49 -18.04 16.70
CA VAL A 178 -34.81 -18.31 16.14
C VAL A 178 -35.05 -19.81 15.89
N GLU A 179 -34.07 -20.49 15.30
CA GLU A 179 -34.17 -21.90 14.86
C GLU A 179 -33.48 -22.89 15.79
N GLY A 180 -32.62 -22.44 16.73
CA GLY A 180 -31.91 -23.32 17.66
C GLY A 180 -30.71 -24.06 17.05
N ILE A 181 -30.20 -23.60 15.90
CA ILE A 181 -29.03 -24.19 15.23
C ILE A 181 -27.73 -23.67 15.85
N ASP A 182 -26.80 -24.56 16.18
CA ASP A 182 -25.50 -24.21 16.73
C ASP A 182 -24.61 -23.53 15.67
N SER A 183 -24.41 -22.24 15.87
CA SER A 183 -23.54 -21.38 15.09
C SER A 183 -22.36 -20.80 15.89
N ALA A 184 -22.05 -21.38 17.06
CA ALA A 184 -21.00 -20.87 17.92
C ALA A 184 -19.63 -20.94 17.22
N GLY A 185 -18.95 -19.79 17.14
CA GLY A 185 -17.70 -19.63 16.40
C GLY A 185 -17.84 -19.05 14.99
N GLY A 186 -19.04 -18.63 14.58
CA GLY A 186 -19.27 -17.90 13.32
C GLY A 186 -19.45 -18.78 12.09
N TYR A 187 -19.94 -20.01 12.26
CA TYR A 187 -20.27 -20.92 11.16
C TYR A 187 -21.28 -21.98 11.61
N PHE A 188 -21.99 -22.62 10.68
CA PHE A 188 -22.90 -23.73 10.99
C PHE A 188 -22.14 -24.97 11.45
N LYS A 189 -22.35 -25.41 12.70
CA LYS A 189 -21.86 -26.74 13.11
C LYS A 189 -22.74 -27.82 12.51
N SER A 190 -22.10 -28.89 12.04
CA SER A 190 -22.78 -30.01 11.38
C SER A 190 -22.57 -31.32 12.14
N GLU A 191 -23.65 -32.07 12.36
CA GLU A 191 -23.67 -33.42 12.90
C GLU A 191 -24.50 -34.33 11.98
N ASN A 192 -23.97 -35.50 11.61
CA ASN A 192 -24.66 -36.50 10.78
C ASN A 192 -25.33 -35.94 9.51
N ASP A 193 -24.61 -35.11 8.75
CA ASP A 193 -25.08 -34.45 7.52
C ASP A 193 -26.29 -33.50 7.70
N GLY A 194 -26.56 -33.07 8.94
CA GLY A 194 -27.49 -32.00 9.31
C GLY A 194 -26.85 -30.96 10.23
N PRO A 195 -27.55 -29.87 10.61
CA PRO A 195 -27.06 -28.93 11.61
C PRO A 195 -26.94 -29.57 12.98
N ALA A 196 -26.08 -29.04 13.85
CA ALA A 196 -26.10 -29.34 15.28
C ALA A 196 -27.07 -28.40 16.00
N ALA A 197 -27.70 -28.84 17.10
CA ALA A 197 -28.56 -28.00 17.92
C ALA A 197 -27.75 -27.26 19.01
N THR A 198 -28.14 -26.04 19.36
CA THR A 198 -27.45 -25.22 20.38
C THR A 198 -27.51 -25.82 21.80
N GLY A 199 -28.55 -26.61 22.07
CA GLY A 199 -28.90 -27.06 23.42
C GLY A 199 -29.41 -25.95 24.35
N GLN A 200 -29.66 -24.75 23.83
CA GLN A 200 -30.24 -23.60 24.54
C GLN A 200 -31.68 -23.38 24.04
N GLY A 201 -32.50 -22.66 24.80
CA GLY A 201 -33.83 -22.27 24.34
C GLY A 201 -33.79 -21.21 23.23
N PHE A 202 -34.76 -21.26 22.33
CA PHE A 202 -34.85 -20.42 21.13
C PHE A 202 -36.33 -20.06 20.86
N VAL A 203 -36.60 -19.11 19.96
CA VAL A 203 -37.97 -18.58 19.70
C VAL A 203 -38.99 -19.68 19.37
N LYS A 204 -38.57 -20.65 18.55
CA LYS A 204 -39.39 -21.78 18.12
C LYS A 204 -39.46 -22.93 19.14
N THR A 205 -38.82 -22.84 20.30
CA THR A 205 -38.92 -23.87 21.36
C THR A 205 -40.36 -24.03 21.82
N ALA A 206 -41.10 -22.93 21.94
CA ALA A 206 -42.46 -22.89 22.45
C ALA A 206 -43.52 -23.14 21.35
N ALA A 207 -43.63 -24.38 20.86
CA ALA A 207 -44.55 -24.73 19.77
C ALA A 207 -46.03 -24.61 20.20
N PRO A 208 -46.86 -23.82 19.49
CA PRO A 208 -48.25 -23.57 19.88
C PRO A 208 -49.14 -24.82 19.93
N ASP A 209 -48.78 -25.83 19.16
CA ASP A 209 -49.48 -27.11 18.98
C ASP A 209 -48.48 -28.16 18.49
N GLU A 210 -48.96 -29.35 18.12
CA GLU A 210 -48.13 -30.46 17.62
C GLU A 210 -47.16 -30.00 16.51
N PRO A 211 -45.84 -30.07 16.75
CA PRO A 211 -44.86 -29.50 15.83
C PRO A 211 -44.93 -30.14 14.45
N SER A 212 -45.10 -29.32 13.42
CA SER A 212 -45.04 -29.72 12.00
C SER A 212 -44.19 -28.71 11.21
N PRO A 213 -43.61 -29.09 10.06
CA PRO A 213 -42.81 -28.17 9.24
C PRO A 213 -43.54 -26.86 8.91
N SER A 214 -44.84 -26.96 8.60
CA SER A 214 -45.71 -25.81 8.31
C SER A 214 -45.99 -24.94 9.53
N LEU A 215 -46.22 -25.54 10.72
CA LEU A 215 -46.49 -24.80 11.95
C LEU A 215 -45.24 -24.05 12.42
N MET A 216 -44.08 -24.72 12.36
CA MET A 216 -42.80 -24.17 12.81
C MET A 216 -42.15 -23.24 11.79
N GLY A 217 -42.70 -23.15 10.58
CA GLY A 217 -42.11 -22.34 9.50
C GLY A 217 -40.73 -22.83 9.05
N VAL A 218 -40.44 -24.13 9.20
CA VAL A 218 -39.16 -24.75 8.81
C VAL A 218 -39.41 -25.67 7.62
N SER A 219 -39.17 -25.17 6.41
CA SER A 219 -39.41 -25.94 5.18
C SER A 219 -38.30 -26.93 4.85
N ASP A 220 -37.08 -26.71 5.35
CA ASP A 220 -35.96 -27.62 5.13
C ASP A 220 -36.03 -28.81 6.10
N LEU A 221 -36.30 -30.01 5.54
CA LEU A 221 -36.43 -31.23 6.33
C LEU A 221 -35.13 -31.63 7.03
N ARG A 222 -33.96 -31.22 6.51
CA ARG A 222 -32.67 -31.49 7.18
C ARG A 222 -32.59 -30.77 8.52
N VAL A 223 -33.15 -29.57 8.59
CA VAL A 223 -33.20 -28.75 9.80
C VAL A 223 -34.33 -29.20 10.71
N TYR A 224 -35.56 -29.31 10.17
CA TYR A 224 -36.73 -29.68 10.97
C TYR A 224 -36.57 -31.02 11.69
N ASN A 225 -36.01 -32.04 11.02
CA ASN A 225 -35.84 -33.36 11.63
C ASN A 225 -34.87 -33.35 12.81
N VAL A 226 -33.82 -32.50 12.76
CA VAL A 226 -32.88 -32.33 13.88
C VAL A 226 -33.53 -31.54 15.00
N MET A 227 -34.28 -30.49 14.68
CA MET A 227 -34.85 -29.59 15.69
C MET A 227 -36.13 -30.13 16.35
N LYS A 228 -36.84 -31.07 15.71
CA LYS A 228 -38.10 -31.63 16.20
C LYS A 228 -38.08 -32.06 17.69
N PRO A 229 -37.04 -32.76 18.20
CA PRO A 229 -36.98 -33.17 19.61
C PRO A 229 -36.79 -32.01 20.59
N HIS A 230 -36.44 -30.81 20.10
CA HIS A 230 -36.16 -29.62 20.90
C HIS A 230 -37.36 -28.65 20.95
N TYR A 231 -38.50 -29.02 20.38
CA TYR A 231 -39.75 -28.26 20.47
C TYR A 231 -40.62 -28.77 21.63
N SER A 232 -41.13 -27.85 22.43
CA SER A 232 -42.11 -28.09 23.50
C SER A 232 -43.52 -27.82 22.98
N ASN A 233 -44.38 -28.85 22.96
CA ASN A 233 -45.78 -28.70 22.55
C ASN A 233 -46.59 -28.04 23.68
N LEU A 234 -46.77 -26.71 23.59
CA LEU A 234 -47.48 -25.93 24.60
C LEU A 234 -48.92 -26.40 24.80
N SER A 235 -49.61 -26.79 23.71
CA SER A 235 -51.00 -27.26 23.78
C SER A 235 -51.13 -28.56 24.57
N ALA A 236 -50.16 -29.47 24.43
CA ALA A 236 -50.09 -30.71 25.19
C ALA A 236 -49.76 -30.44 26.67
N ILE A 237 -48.73 -29.64 26.94
CA ILE A 237 -48.34 -29.28 28.33
C ILE A 237 -49.50 -28.60 29.07
N LEU A 238 -50.19 -27.68 28.41
CA LEU A 238 -51.38 -27.01 28.97
C LEU A 238 -52.57 -27.96 29.14
N SER A 239 -52.72 -29.01 28.32
CA SER A 239 -53.71 -30.08 28.57
C SER A 239 -53.35 -30.85 29.83
N ASP A 240 -52.09 -31.24 29.97
CA ASP A 240 -51.63 -32.02 31.12
C ASP A 240 -51.76 -31.25 32.43
N ILE A 241 -51.48 -29.94 32.43
CA ILE A 241 -51.73 -29.07 33.60
C ILE A 241 -53.22 -29.02 33.93
N HIS A 242 -54.06 -28.77 32.93
CA HIS A 242 -55.51 -28.62 33.12
C HIS A 242 -56.14 -29.92 33.66
N ASP A 243 -55.85 -31.05 33.03
CA ASP A 243 -56.50 -32.33 33.32
C ASP A 243 -56.02 -32.88 34.68
N ASN A 244 -54.73 -32.78 34.99
CA ASN A 244 -54.21 -33.18 36.30
C ASN A 244 -54.69 -32.24 37.43
N ALA A 245 -54.86 -30.94 37.16
CA ALA A 245 -55.44 -30.01 38.13
C ALA A 245 -56.93 -30.29 38.35
N TYR A 246 -57.68 -30.65 37.30
CA TYR A 246 -59.07 -31.10 37.42
C TYR A 246 -59.19 -32.36 38.27
N GLU A 247 -58.30 -33.35 38.08
CA GLU A 247 -58.26 -34.52 38.95
C GLU A 247 -57.94 -34.16 40.41
N LEU A 248 -57.04 -33.21 40.67
CA LEU A 248 -56.74 -32.74 42.03
C LEU A 248 -57.91 -32.01 42.70
N ASP A 249 -58.67 -31.23 41.93
CA ASP A 249 -59.83 -30.49 42.43
C ASP A 249 -61.00 -31.42 42.79
N ASN A 250 -61.11 -32.56 42.10
CA ASN A 250 -62.16 -33.56 42.27
C ASN A 250 -61.66 -34.85 42.93
N LEU A 251 -60.58 -34.78 43.71
CA LEU A 251 -60.01 -35.94 44.38
C LEU A 251 -60.95 -36.41 45.52
N ASP A 252 -61.39 -37.68 45.49
CA ASP A 252 -62.20 -38.25 46.57
C ASP A 252 -61.44 -38.24 47.91
N ASP A 253 -62.16 -38.07 49.03
CA ASP A 253 -61.60 -38.10 50.39
C ASP A 253 -60.88 -39.44 50.72
N ASP A 254 -61.22 -40.53 50.02
CA ASP A 254 -60.63 -41.87 50.17
C ASP A 254 -59.44 -42.14 49.22
N ALA A 255 -59.00 -41.14 48.43
CA ALA A 255 -57.93 -41.30 47.46
C ALA A 255 -56.57 -41.62 48.12
N SER A 256 -55.75 -42.44 47.45
CA SER A 256 -54.44 -42.81 48.01
C SER A 256 -53.49 -41.60 48.07
N PRO A 257 -52.71 -41.41 49.16
CA PRO A 257 -51.70 -40.35 49.25
C PRO A 257 -50.64 -40.41 48.14
N GLN A 258 -50.45 -41.59 47.52
CA GLN A 258 -49.56 -41.76 46.39
C GLN A 258 -50.11 -41.12 45.11
N LYS A 259 -51.43 -41.20 44.87
CA LYS A 259 -52.08 -40.58 43.70
C LYS A 259 -52.00 -39.05 43.78
N GLU A 260 -52.37 -38.48 44.93
CA GLU A 260 -52.30 -37.03 45.16
C GLU A 260 -50.87 -36.50 44.99
N ARG A 261 -49.88 -37.19 45.56
CA ARG A 261 -48.47 -36.81 45.43
C ARG A 261 -47.98 -36.88 43.98
N TRP A 262 -48.39 -37.90 43.24
CA TRP A 262 -48.05 -38.03 41.82
C TRP A 262 -48.69 -36.91 40.99
N LEU A 263 -49.98 -36.62 41.19
CA LEU A 263 -50.67 -35.53 40.48
C LEU A 263 -50.03 -34.17 40.76
N LYS A 264 -49.73 -33.86 42.02
CA LYS A 264 -49.00 -32.63 42.40
C LYS A 264 -47.63 -32.56 41.71
N ALA A 265 -46.88 -33.65 41.73
CA ALA A 265 -45.60 -33.72 41.02
C ALA A 265 -45.77 -33.49 39.51
N SER A 266 -46.77 -34.12 38.89
CA SER A 266 -47.09 -33.99 37.47
C SER A 266 -47.46 -32.55 37.07
N VAL A 267 -48.37 -31.91 37.80
CA VAL A 267 -48.76 -30.51 37.58
C VAL A 267 -47.56 -29.58 37.77
N SER A 268 -46.81 -29.73 38.86
CA SER A 268 -45.64 -28.89 39.12
C SER A 268 -44.54 -29.05 38.06
N GLY A 269 -44.31 -30.27 37.59
CA GLY A 269 -43.34 -30.55 36.52
C GLY A 269 -43.78 -29.93 35.19
N SER A 270 -45.06 -30.07 34.84
CA SER A 270 -45.62 -29.48 33.61
C SER A 270 -45.62 -27.95 33.65
N ILE A 271 -45.89 -27.34 34.82
CA ILE A 271 -45.75 -25.89 35.01
C ILE A 271 -44.31 -25.46 34.81
N SER A 272 -43.33 -26.17 35.40
CA SER A 272 -41.91 -25.87 35.23
C SER A 272 -41.48 -25.98 33.76
N GLU A 273 -41.92 -27.02 33.05
CA GLU A 273 -41.63 -27.20 31.62
C GLU A 273 -42.24 -26.06 30.78
N LEU A 274 -43.47 -25.62 31.11
CA LEU A 274 -44.13 -24.49 30.47
C LEU A 274 -43.40 -23.17 30.74
N GLU A 275 -42.99 -22.91 31.98
CA GLU A 275 -42.20 -21.73 32.39
C GLU A 275 -40.89 -21.69 31.60
N ASP A 276 -40.12 -22.78 31.60
CA ASP A 276 -38.83 -22.88 30.91
C ASP A 276 -38.97 -22.67 29.40
N ALA A 277 -39.97 -23.28 28.76
CA ALA A 277 -40.21 -23.13 27.32
C ALA A 277 -40.62 -21.70 26.94
N VAL A 278 -41.53 -21.09 27.71
CA VAL A 278 -42.05 -19.74 27.43
C VAL A 278 -41.00 -18.66 27.70
N ASP A 279 -40.32 -18.72 28.85
CA ASP A 279 -39.35 -17.70 29.23
C ASP A 279 -38.09 -17.76 28.36
N SER A 280 -37.64 -18.96 27.98
CA SER A 280 -36.53 -19.10 27.04
C SER A 280 -36.89 -18.61 25.63
N ALA A 281 -38.08 -18.92 25.13
CA ALA A 281 -38.55 -18.42 23.83
C ALA A 281 -38.73 -16.90 23.83
N LYS A 282 -39.21 -16.32 24.94
CA LYS A 282 -39.32 -14.87 25.15
C LYS A 282 -37.94 -14.20 25.10
N ALA A 283 -36.98 -14.69 25.90
CA ALA A 283 -35.63 -14.13 25.95
C ALA A 283 -34.94 -14.21 24.57
N ALA A 284 -35.09 -15.33 23.87
CA ALA A 284 -34.59 -15.49 22.51
C ALA A 284 -35.26 -14.54 21.51
N CYS A 285 -36.55 -14.25 21.69
CA CYS A 285 -37.29 -13.30 20.85
C CYS A 285 -36.80 -11.86 21.05
N GLU A 286 -36.59 -11.44 22.29
CA GLU A 286 -36.01 -10.13 22.63
C GLU A 286 -34.61 -9.98 22.01
N ARG A 287 -33.76 -11.00 22.20
CA ARG A 287 -32.42 -11.03 21.60
C ARG A 287 -32.44 -11.02 20.07
N GLY A 288 -33.35 -11.77 19.45
CA GLY A 288 -33.54 -11.79 18.00
C GLY A 288 -33.89 -10.40 17.44
N ILE A 289 -34.74 -9.63 18.14
CA ILE A 289 -35.08 -8.25 17.74
C ILE A 289 -33.85 -7.34 17.80
N GLU A 290 -33.00 -7.47 18.83
CA GLU A 290 -31.74 -6.72 18.93
C GLU A 290 -30.81 -7.04 17.75
N LEU A 291 -30.64 -8.34 17.44
CA LEU A 291 -29.77 -8.80 16.34
C LEU A 291 -30.26 -8.30 14.97
N CYS A 292 -31.57 -8.29 14.73
CA CYS A 292 -32.14 -7.71 13.51
C CYS A 292 -31.83 -6.21 13.37
N ASN A 293 -31.88 -5.44 14.46
CA ASN A 293 -31.51 -4.02 14.43
C ASN A 293 -30.01 -3.82 14.15
N MET A 294 -29.15 -4.66 14.75
CA MET A 294 -27.71 -4.65 14.50
C MET A 294 -27.40 -4.98 13.04
N TYR A 295 -28.06 -6.00 12.49
CA TYR A 295 -27.96 -6.38 11.08
C TYR A 295 -28.31 -5.22 10.16
N ARG A 296 -29.48 -4.57 10.37
CA ARG A 296 -29.94 -3.43 9.55
C ARG A 296 -28.92 -2.29 9.54
N LYS A 297 -28.45 -1.87 10.73
CA LYS A 297 -27.49 -0.76 10.86
C LYS A 297 -26.17 -1.08 10.17
N SER A 298 -25.68 -2.30 10.33
CA SER A 298 -24.40 -2.73 9.75
C SER A 298 -24.49 -2.85 8.23
N LYS A 299 -25.61 -3.40 7.73
CA LYS A 299 -25.93 -3.47 6.30
C LYS A 299 -25.91 -2.09 5.62
N ASP A 300 -26.58 -1.10 6.20
CA ASP A 300 -26.59 0.26 5.65
C ASP A 300 -25.18 0.89 5.58
N SER A 301 -24.33 0.56 6.57
CA SER A 301 -22.94 1.02 6.61
C SER A 301 -22.12 0.42 5.46
N VAL A 302 -22.20 -0.90 5.26
CA VAL A 302 -21.46 -1.61 4.21
C VAL A 302 -21.89 -1.17 2.81
N VAL A 303 -23.20 -1.01 2.58
CA VAL A 303 -23.72 -0.53 1.28
C VAL A 303 -23.17 0.87 0.95
N LYS A 304 -23.03 1.76 1.95
CA LYS A 304 -22.42 3.07 1.74
C LYS A 304 -20.93 2.95 1.41
N LYS A 305 -20.18 2.11 2.12
CA LYS A 305 -18.76 1.87 1.85
C LYS A 305 -18.54 1.31 0.44
N ALA A 306 -19.34 0.33 0.02
CA ALA A 306 -19.27 -0.23 -1.32
C ALA A 306 -19.55 0.80 -2.42
N LYS A 307 -20.53 1.70 -2.21
CA LYS A 307 -20.79 2.82 -3.13
C LYS A 307 -19.62 3.82 -3.18
N THR A 308 -18.99 4.11 -2.04
CA THR A 308 -17.79 4.95 -2.00
C THR A 308 -16.66 4.31 -2.80
N ALA A 309 -16.41 3.01 -2.63
CA ALA A 309 -15.42 2.27 -3.40
C ALA A 309 -15.72 2.31 -4.91
N GLN A 310 -16.98 2.13 -5.33
CA GLN A 310 -17.39 2.31 -6.73
C GLN A 310 -17.08 3.71 -7.27
N GLY A 311 -17.27 4.75 -6.46
CA GLY A 311 -16.87 6.13 -6.81
C GLY A 311 -15.36 6.27 -7.02
N HIS A 312 -14.56 5.72 -6.10
CA HIS A 312 -13.09 5.74 -6.23
C HIS A 312 -12.59 4.95 -7.46
N ILE A 313 -13.26 3.84 -7.81
CA ILE A 313 -12.97 3.05 -9.01
C ILE A 313 -13.29 3.86 -10.27
N ASP A 314 -14.43 4.52 -10.33
CA ASP A 314 -14.82 5.36 -11.47
C ASP A 314 -13.85 6.53 -11.68
N GLU A 315 -13.43 7.20 -10.61
CA GLU A 315 -12.40 8.25 -10.65
C GLU A 315 -11.05 7.73 -11.18
N SER A 316 -10.73 6.46 -10.89
CA SER A 316 -9.46 5.83 -11.25
C SER A 316 -9.50 5.12 -12.62
N ARG A 317 -10.67 5.03 -13.29
CA ARG A 317 -10.88 4.21 -14.51
C ARG A 317 -9.90 4.52 -15.65
N ASN A 318 -9.54 5.79 -15.84
CA ASN A 318 -8.57 6.18 -16.87
C ASN A 318 -7.13 5.75 -16.57
N LEU A 319 -6.79 5.63 -15.28
CA LEU A 319 -5.47 5.20 -14.83
C LEU A 319 -5.34 3.68 -14.90
N ILE A 320 -6.27 2.95 -14.28
CA ILE A 320 -6.20 1.48 -14.12
C ILE A 320 -6.65 0.70 -15.36
N GLY A 321 -7.28 1.38 -16.32
CA GLY A 321 -7.80 0.75 -17.53
C GLY A 321 -9.22 0.21 -17.33
N LYS A 322 -9.97 0.17 -18.45
CA LYS A 322 -11.41 -0.12 -18.43
C LYS A 322 -11.71 -1.54 -17.93
N GLU A 323 -10.96 -2.53 -18.39
CA GLU A 323 -11.19 -3.95 -18.05
C GLU A 323 -11.06 -4.19 -16.54
N VAL A 324 -9.96 -3.72 -15.93
CA VAL A 324 -9.74 -3.82 -14.48
C VAL A 324 -10.80 -3.04 -13.70
N ALA A 325 -11.11 -1.81 -14.13
CA ALA A 325 -12.13 -1.00 -13.50
C ALA A 325 -13.51 -1.67 -13.54
N ASP A 326 -13.90 -2.25 -14.67
CA ASP A 326 -15.20 -2.91 -14.84
C ASP A 326 -15.32 -4.12 -13.91
N VAL A 327 -14.25 -4.92 -13.77
CA VAL A 327 -14.19 -6.06 -12.83
C VAL A 327 -14.35 -5.61 -11.38
N LEU A 328 -13.54 -4.64 -10.93
CA LEU A 328 -13.61 -4.13 -9.55
C LEU A 328 -14.97 -3.46 -9.26
N TYR A 329 -15.52 -2.74 -10.24
CA TYR A 329 -16.81 -2.09 -10.11
C TYR A 329 -17.95 -3.11 -9.97
N GLU A 330 -17.89 -4.20 -10.73
CA GLU A 330 -18.82 -5.33 -10.60
C GLU A 330 -18.68 -5.99 -9.23
N ASP A 331 -17.47 -6.24 -8.76
CA ASP A 331 -17.21 -6.84 -7.46
C ASP A 331 -17.71 -5.98 -6.29
N ALA A 332 -17.50 -4.66 -6.36
CA ALA A 332 -18.08 -3.72 -5.41
C ALA A 332 -19.62 -3.63 -5.55
N GLY A 333 -20.15 -3.76 -6.76
CA GLY A 333 -21.59 -3.79 -7.02
C GLY A 333 -22.28 -5.03 -6.44
N LYS A 334 -21.63 -6.19 -6.53
CA LYS A 334 -22.09 -7.45 -5.92
C LYS A 334 -22.23 -7.33 -4.41
N ILE A 335 -21.40 -6.52 -3.73
CA ILE A 335 -21.57 -6.25 -2.29
C ILE A 335 -22.92 -5.54 -2.02
N GLY A 336 -23.29 -4.59 -2.86
CA GLY A 336 -24.59 -3.90 -2.77
C GLY A 336 -25.78 -4.83 -3.02
N GLN A 337 -25.64 -5.80 -3.92
CA GLN A 337 -26.67 -6.79 -4.25
C GLN A 337 -26.75 -7.93 -3.23
N PHE A 338 -25.63 -8.38 -2.66
CA PHE A 338 -25.58 -9.39 -1.61
C PHE A 338 -26.38 -8.96 -0.38
N ALA A 339 -26.37 -7.66 -0.09
CA ALA A 339 -27.20 -7.08 0.96
C ALA A 339 -28.71 -7.22 0.68
N THR A 340 -29.17 -7.43 -0.57
CA THR A 340 -30.59 -7.42 -0.96
C THR A 340 -31.16 -8.77 -1.39
N ASP A 341 -30.42 -9.62 -2.12
CA ASP A 341 -31.04 -10.70 -2.90
C ASP A 341 -30.68 -12.13 -2.46
N ASP A 342 -29.51 -12.37 -1.83
CA ASP A 342 -29.00 -13.72 -1.49
C ASP A 342 -29.11 -14.09 0.00
N ALA A 343 -29.93 -13.35 0.75
CA ALA A 343 -30.00 -13.51 2.20
C ALA A 343 -30.64 -14.87 2.61
N ILE A 344 -30.01 -15.55 3.57
CA ILE A 344 -30.58 -16.74 4.24
C ILE A 344 -31.97 -16.44 4.80
N CYS A 345 -32.30 -15.17 5.10
CA CYS A 345 -33.67 -14.77 5.40
C CYS A 345 -33.99 -13.35 4.92
N ASP A 346 -35.27 -13.08 4.74
CA ASP A 346 -35.77 -11.71 4.75
C ASP A 346 -35.73 -11.17 6.19
N ALA A 347 -34.66 -10.44 6.51
CA ALA A 347 -34.45 -9.90 7.85
C ALA A 347 -35.56 -8.92 8.29
N GLU A 348 -36.24 -8.25 7.36
CA GLU A 348 -37.36 -7.36 7.68
C GLU A 348 -38.61 -8.16 8.02
N ALA A 349 -38.90 -9.23 7.27
CA ALA A 349 -39.98 -10.15 7.59
C ALA A 349 -39.75 -10.85 8.94
N VAL A 350 -38.51 -11.30 9.21
CA VAL A 350 -38.13 -11.90 10.50
C VAL A 350 -38.27 -10.87 11.62
N TYR A 351 -37.78 -9.65 11.44
CA TYR A 351 -37.92 -8.57 12.42
C TYR A 351 -39.40 -8.27 12.75
N SER A 352 -40.25 -8.14 11.72
CA SER A 352 -41.69 -7.92 11.90
C SER A 352 -42.33 -9.07 12.67
N ALA A 353 -42.06 -10.31 12.25
CA ALA A 353 -42.62 -11.50 12.88
C ALA A 353 -42.19 -11.61 14.35
N LEU A 354 -40.92 -11.35 14.69
CA LEU A 354 -40.47 -11.35 16.09
C LEU A 354 -41.19 -10.26 16.91
N ARG A 355 -41.37 -9.06 16.35
CA ARG A 355 -42.11 -7.98 17.04
C ARG A 355 -43.60 -8.29 17.21
N ASP A 356 -44.20 -9.00 16.26
CA ASP A 356 -45.60 -9.42 16.33
C ASP A 356 -45.79 -10.54 17.37
N ILE A 357 -44.81 -11.43 17.52
CA ILE A 357 -44.88 -12.57 18.46
C ILE A 357 -44.55 -12.14 19.90
N LEU A 358 -43.59 -11.22 20.11
CA LEU A 358 -43.10 -10.85 21.44
C LEU A 358 -44.22 -10.50 22.46
N PRO A 359 -45.27 -9.73 22.12
CA PRO A 359 -46.36 -9.44 23.06
C PRO A 359 -47.08 -10.69 23.57
N TYR A 360 -47.21 -11.72 22.72
CA TYR A 360 -47.82 -12.99 23.12
C TYR A 360 -46.92 -13.77 24.08
N PHE A 361 -45.60 -13.76 23.89
CA PHE A 361 -44.67 -14.36 24.86
C PHE A 361 -44.64 -13.60 26.18
N MET A 362 -44.68 -12.27 26.17
CA MET A 362 -44.79 -11.48 27.40
C MET A 362 -46.06 -11.81 28.17
N LEU A 363 -47.20 -11.91 27.45
CA LEU A 363 -48.48 -12.27 28.06
C LEU A 363 -48.50 -13.73 28.55
N LEU A 364 -47.93 -14.67 27.79
CA LEU A 364 -47.81 -16.07 28.21
C LEU A 364 -46.94 -16.21 29.45
N SER A 365 -45.78 -15.56 29.50
CA SER A 365 -44.89 -15.56 30.67
C SER A 365 -45.64 -15.08 31.92
N GLN A 366 -46.42 -14.01 31.81
CA GLN A 366 -47.32 -13.56 32.89
C GLN A 366 -48.37 -14.60 33.26
N ARG A 367 -49.06 -15.19 32.28
CA ARG A 367 -50.10 -16.20 32.51
C ARG A 367 -49.55 -17.48 33.12
N THR A 368 -48.34 -17.89 32.76
CA THR A 368 -47.67 -19.05 33.38
C THR A 368 -47.33 -18.76 34.84
N GLN A 369 -46.84 -17.57 35.16
CA GLN A 369 -46.62 -17.15 36.56
C GLN A 369 -47.94 -17.14 37.36
N ASP A 370 -49.02 -16.70 36.74
CA ASP A 370 -50.37 -16.71 37.31
C ASP A 370 -50.87 -18.15 37.61
N ILE A 371 -50.59 -19.11 36.72
CA ILE A 371 -50.87 -20.54 36.93
C ILE A 371 -50.03 -21.08 38.10
N SER A 372 -48.73 -20.76 38.12
CA SER A 372 -47.77 -21.16 39.15
C SER A 372 -48.19 -20.66 40.54
N ASN A 373 -48.67 -19.41 40.64
CA ASN A 373 -49.18 -18.83 41.87
C ASN A 373 -50.47 -19.53 42.34
N ALA A 374 -51.44 -19.73 41.45
CA ALA A 374 -52.69 -20.43 41.78
C ALA A 374 -52.44 -21.87 42.26
N TYR A 375 -51.46 -22.56 41.66
CA TYR A 375 -51.03 -23.88 42.08
C TYR A 375 -50.42 -23.87 43.50
N ARG A 376 -49.54 -22.90 43.80
CA ARG A 376 -48.94 -22.73 45.14
C ARG A 376 -49.98 -22.43 46.23
N ASP A 377 -51.03 -21.71 45.87
CA ASP A 377 -52.16 -21.40 46.75
C ASP A 377 -53.14 -22.59 46.92
N GLY A 378 -52.91 -23.71 46.23
CA GLY A 378 -53.76 -24.90 46.28
C GLY A 378 -55.12 -24.72 45.60
N SER A 379 -55.27 -23.71 44.75
CA SER A 379 -56.54 -23.35 44.08
C SER A 379 -56.62 -24.00 42.70
N TYR A 380 -56.93 -25.30 42.63
CA TYR A 380 -56.87 -26.06 41.38
C TYR A 380 -57.95 -25.67 40.35
N GLY A 381 -59.13 -25.23 40.77
CA GLY A 381 -60.12 -24.61 39.87
C GLY A 381 -59.60 -23.33 39.18
N GLU A 382 -58.82 -22.51 39.89
CA GLU A 382 -58.16 -21.32 39.31
C GLU A 382 -57.04 -21.71 38.34
N VAL A 383 -56.30 -22.78 38.63
CA VAL A 383 -55.31 -23.35 37.71
C VAL A 383 -55.96 -23.72 36.38
N GLN A 384 -57.13 -24.38 36.39
CA GLN A 384 -57.86 -24.75 35.18
C GLN A 384 -58.25 -23.52 34.34
N ASN A 385 -58.87 -22.51 34.97
CA ASN A 385 -59.30 -21.28 34.30
C ASN A 385 -58.11 -20.54 33.66
N ARG A 386 -57.01 -20.38 34.40
CA ARG A 386 -55.81 -19.69 33.93
C ARG A 386 -55.09 -20.47 32.83
N THR A 387 -55.15 -21.80 32.87
CA THR A 387 -54.59 -22.68 31.82
C THR A 387 -55.36 -22.57 30.50
N HIS A 388 -56.70 -22.44 30.56
CA HIS A 388 -57.51 -22.18 29.38
C HIS A 388 -57.11 -20.88 28.67
N ASP A 389 -56.98 -19.81 29.45
CA ASP A 389 -56.52 -18.50 29.00
C ASP A 389 -55.11 -18.52 28.38
N ALA A 390 -54.18 -19.24 29.00
CA ALA A 390 -52.84 -19.45 28.48
C ALA A 390 -52.87 -20.18 27.14
N ARG A 391 -53.73 -21.21 26.99
CA ARG A 391 -53.90 -21.94 25.72
C ARG A 391 -54.38 -21.03 24.59
N MET A 392 -55.37 -20.17 24.85
CA MET A 392 -55.86 -19.22 23.84
C MET A 392 -54.76 -18.23 23.41
N THR A 393 -53.88 -17.85 24.33
CA THR A 393 -52.74 -16.97 24.04
C THR A 393 -51.66 -17.71 23.22
N ALA A 394 -51.33 -18.96 23.57
CA ALA A 394 -50.39 -19.79 22.84
C ALA A 394 -50.84 -20.02 21.39
N GLN A 395 -52.13 -20.29 21.17
CA GLN A 395 -52.72 -20.47 19.85
C GLN A 395 -52.71 -19.21 18.97
N ALA A 396 -52.39 -18.04 19.49
CA ALA A 396 -52.24 -16.81 18.70
C ALA A 396 -50.84 -16.67 18.07
N ILE A 397 -49.84 -17.43 18.56
CA ILE A 397 -48.47 -17.38 18.02
C ILE A 397 -48.43 -17.94 16.60
N ARG A 398 -47.73 -17.24 15.69
CA ARG A 398 -47.56 -17.63 14.29
C ARG A 398 -46.10 -17.51 13.89
N TYR A 399 -45.46 -18.61 13.48
CA TYR A 399 -44.07 -18.61 13.01
C TYR A 399 -43.93 -18.48 11.50
N SER A 400 -45.01 -18.22 10.76
CA SER A 400 -45.02 -18.19 9.29
C SER A 400 -44.09 -17.13 8.68
N GLY A 401 -43.76 -16.07 9.42
CA GLY A 401 -42.79 -15.03 9.03
C GLY A 401 -41.34 -15.30 9.46
N LEU A 402 -41.08 -16.33 10.29
CA LEU A 402 -39.75 -16.72 10.75
C LEU A 402 -39.17 -17.83 9.87
N LYS A 403 -38.84 -17.50 8.62
CA LYS A 403 -38.35 -18.46 7.62
C LYS A 403 -36.90 -18.19 7.24
N PHE A 404 -36.13 -19.26 7.15
CA PHE A 404 -34.74 -19.25 6.68
C PHE A 404 -34.56 -20.24 5.52
N ASN A 405 -33.69 -19.87 4.58
CA ASN A 405 -33.37 -20.62 3.37
C ASN A 405 -31.98 -21.26 3.51
N TYR A 406 -31.96 -22.59 3.63
CA TYR A 406 -30.73 -23.38 3.77
C TYR A 406 -30.30 -24.09 2.48
N SER A 407 -30.93 -23.80 1.34
CA SER A 407 -30.66 -24.49 0.07
C SER A 407 -29.19 -24.40 -0.38
N GLY A 408 -28.51 -23.30 -0.06
CA GLY A 408 -27.08 -23.10 -0.35
C GLY A 408 -26.10 -23.60 0.73
N VAL A 409 -26.59 -24.14 1.85
CA VAL A 409 -25.74 -24.54 2.98
C VAL A 409 -25.31 -26.01 2.86
N VAL A 410 -24.00 -26.24 2.97
CA VAL A 410 -23.37 -27.56 2.93
C VAL A 410 -23.08 -28.04 4.36
N PHE A 411 -23.99 -28.85 4.92
CA PHE A 411 -23.76 -29.55 6.19
C PHE A 411 -22.91 -30.80 5.96
N LYS A 412 -21.57 -30.70 6.01
CA LYS A 412 -20.65 -31.85 5.87
C LYS A 412 -19.70 -31.96 7.05
N LYS A 413 -19.32 -33.21 7.39
CA LYS A 413 -18.30 -33.50 8.40
C LYS A 413 -16.95 -32.90 7.99
N ASN A 414 -16.35 -32.16 8.91
CA ASN A 414 -15.15 -31.35 8.70
C ASN A 414 -13.96 -32.20 8.22
N LYS A 415 -13.52 -31.99 6.97
CA LYS A 415 -12.21 -32.39 6.44
C LYS A 415 -11.47 -31.14 5.96
N ALA A 416 -11.47 -30.05 6.73
CA ALA A 416 -10.60 -28.91 6.42
C ALA A 416 -9.15 -29.39 6.42
N ASP A 417 -8.55 -29.46 5.23
CA ASP A 417 -7.18 -29.89 5.01
C ASP A 417 -6.23 -28.81 5.52
N LYS A 418 -5.93 -28.88 6.83
CA LYS A 418 -4.97 -28.00 7.53
C LYS A 418 -3.59 -27.98 6.86
N GLY A 419 -3.30 -28.93 5.96
CA GLY A 419 -2.04 -29.02 5.24
C GLY A 419 -1.76 -27.85 4.30
N MET A 420 -2.76 -27.28 3.61
CA MET A 420 -2.47 -26.31 2.54
C MET A 420 -2.09 -24.92 3.07
N PHE A 421 -2.82 -24.39 4.06
CA PHE A 421 -2.45 -23.13 4.72
C PHE A 421 -1.13 -23.23 5.49
N GLN A 422 -0.86 -24.40 6.08
CA GLN A 422 0.43 -24.65 6.71
C GLN A 422 1.54 -24.67 5.66
N ARG A 423 1.35 -25.31 4.49
CA ARG A 423 2.31 -25.32 3.38
C ARG A 423 2.58 -23.92 2.81
N VAL A 424 1.56 -23.10 2.58
CA VAL A 424 1.72 -21.71 2.11
C VAL A 424 2.44 -20.84 3.16
N ARG A 425 2.11 -21.02 4.46
CA ARG A 425 2.84 -20.39 5.57
C ARG A 425 4.29 -20.86 5.66
N ASP A 426 4.54 -22.15 5.42
CA ASP A 426 5.86 -22.75 5.47
C ASP A 426 6.76 -22.21 4.34
N VAL A 427 6.18 -21.84 3.20
CA VAL A 427 6.87 -21.20 2.06
C VAL A 427 7.25 -19.77 2.37
N MET A 428 6.32 -18.99 2.93
CA MET A 428 6.61 -17.66 3.47
C MET A 428 7.69 -17.72 4.59
N SER A 429 7.84 -18.88 5.25
CA SER A 429 8.84 -19.11 6.30
C SER A 429 10.20 -19.66 5.80
N LYS A 430 10.26 -20.27 4.61
CA LYS A 430 11.49 -20.73 3.95
C LYS A 430 12.09 -19.54 3.21
N GLY A 431 13.00 -18.80 3.88
CA GLY A 431 13.51 -17.50 3.45
C GLY A 431 13.69 -17.30 1.94
N MET A 432 13.11 -16.20 1.43
CA MET A 432 13.01 -15.77 0.02
C MET A 432 14.27 -15.98 -0.82
N MET A 433 15.47 -15.70 -0.27
CA MET A 433 16.75 -15.83 -1.00
C MET A 433 17.05 -17.26 -1.44
N GLY A 434 16.71 -18.26 -0.63
CA GLY A 434 16.91 -19.66 -0.98
C GLY A 434 15.96 -20.16 -2.09
N ILE A 435 14.89 -19.40 -2.37
CA ILE A 435 13.94 -19.69 -3.44
C ILE A 435 14.39 -19.04 -4.75
N VAL A 436 14.86 -17.79 -4.69
CA VAL A 436 15.15 -16.98 -5.89
C VAL A 436 16.55 -17.18 -6.45
N LEU A 437 17.54 -17.54 -5.63
CA LEU A 437 18.91 -17.75 -6.11
C LEU A 437 19.11 -19.14 -6.71
N GLU A 438 20.13 -19.28 -7.55
CA GLU A 438 20.56 -20.58 -8.03
C GLU A 438 21.23 -21.39 -6.91
N ASP A 439 20.92 -22.70 -6.79
CA ASP A 439 21.72 -23.67 -6.03
C ASP A 439 23.24 -23.48 -6.25
N GLY A 440 23.94 -23.05 -5.20
CA GLY A 440 25.39 -22.80 -5.23
C GLY A 440 25.80 -21.39 -5.67
N ALA A 441 24.87 -20.45 -5.88
CA ALA A 441 25.18 -19.05 -6.15
C ALA A 441 25.94 -18.44 -4.96
N GLU A 442 27.11 -17.86 -5.24
CA GLU A 442 27.91 -17.13 -4.26
C GLU A 442 27.45 -15.66 -4.25
N VAL A 443 26.86 -15.23 -3.14
CA VAL A 443 26.48 -13.82 -2.91
C VAL A 443 27.62 -13.14 -2.17
N SER A 444 27.97 -11.92 -2.59
CA SER A 444 29.02 -11.13 -1.92
C SER A 444 28.71 -10.94 -0.43
N GLU A 445 29.71 -11.25 0.42
CA GLU A 445 29.70 -11.01 1.87
C GLU A 445 30.27 -9.63 2.26
N LYS A 446 30.56 -8.76 1.28
CA LYS A 446 31.18 -7.45 1.56
C LYS A 446 30.27 -6.54 2.37
N GLN A 447 30.90 -5.67 3.16
CA GLN A 447 30.23 -4.77 4.08
C GLN A 447 30.95 -3.43 4.27
N ILE A 448 30.17 -2.37 4.49
CA ILE A 448 30.66 -1.03 4.81
C ILE A 448 30.92 -0.93 6.31
N THR A 449 32.17 -0.66 6.68
CA THR A 449 32.58 -0.38 8.07
C THR A 449 32.77 1.11 8.38
N PHE A 450 32.69 1.97 7.37
CA PHE A 450 32.92 3.41 7.50
C PHE A 450 31.67 4.18 7.96
N SER A 451 31.87 5.15 8.86
CA SER A 451 30.86 6.08 9.35
C SER A 451 31.01 7.47 8.70
N ASP A 452 30.01 8.34 8.90
CA ASP A 452 29.97 9.72 8.39
C ASP A 452 30.09 9.83 6.87
N LEU A 453 29.43 8.93 6.15
CA LEU A 453 29.24 9.03 4.70
C LEU A 453 28.12 10.01 4.36
N ALA A 454 28.03 10.43 3.10
CA ALA A 454 27.02 11.37 2.61
C ALA A 454 25.57 10.92 2.91
N ASP A 455 25.30 9.61 2.92
CA ASP A 455 23.99 9.01 3.22
C ASP A 455 23.48 9.25 4.66
N SER A 456 24.38 9.62 5.58
CA SER A 456 24.04 10.00 6.95
C SER A 456 23.39 11.38 7.07
N ALA A 457 23.52 12.21 6.03
CA ALA A 457 23.01 13.58 6.01
C ALA A 457 21.57 13.71 5.46
N VAL A 458 20.90 12.58 5.17
CA VAL A 458 19.54 12.57 4.64
C VAL A 458 18.58 13.21 5.64
N SER A 459 18.10 14.42 5.34
CA SER A 459 16.98 15.06 6.03
C SER A 459 15.68 14.82 5.27
N TYR A 460 14.62 14.46 6.00
CA TYR A 460 13.27 14.31 5.44
C TYR A 460 12.65 15.69 5.23
N ASP A 461 13.07 16.41 4.19
CA ASP A 461 12.37 17.64 3.81
C ASP A 461 11.23 17.31 2.83
N ARG A 462 10.00 17.65 3.24
CA ARG A 462 8.79 17.60 2.41
C ARG A 462 8.54 19.01 1.90
N SER A 463 9.15 19.38 0.78
CA SER A 463 8.80 20.64 0.12
C SER A 463 8.83 20.54 -1.41
N HIS A 464 8.09 21.47 -2.00
CA HIS A 464 7.25 21.34 -3.20
C HIS A 464 7.98 21.12 -4.53
N LEU A 465 7.41 20.21 -5.32
CA LEU A 465 7.66 20.02 -6.75
C LEU A 465 7.03 21.17 -7.56
N ASP A 466 7.82 21.93 -8.31
CA ASP A 466 7.35 22.60 -9.52
C ASP A 466 8.20 22.14 -10.73
N GLY A 467 7.55 21.90 -11.88
CA GLY A 467 8.17 21.40 -13.11
C GLY A 467 8.18 19.87 -13.31
N VAL A 468 7.02 19.21 -13.24
CA VAL A 468 6.84 17.74 -13.31
C VAL A 468 7.55 17.07 -14.50
N LEU A 469 7.52 17.66 -15.70
CA LEU A 469 8.12 17.05 -16.91
C LEU A 469 9.65 17.17 -16.98
N THR A 470 10.21 18.32 -16.61
CA THR A 470 11.67 18.53 -16.60
C THR A 470 12.33 17.71 -15.50
N GLN A 471 11.64 17.53 -14.36
CA GLN A 471 12.13 16.72 -13.25
C GLN A 471 12.13 15.23 -13.57
N ILE A 472 11.14 14.70 -14.30
CA ILE A 472 11.13 13.30 -14.74
C ILE A 472 12.32 13.03 -15.67
N LYS A 473 12.58 13.92 -16.65
CA LYS A 473 13.72 13.79 -17.56
C LYS A 473 15.06 13.75 -16.79
N ASN A 474 15.28 14.69 -15.87
CA ASN A 474 16.52 14.71 -15.09
C ASN A 474 16.65 13.50 -14.18
N THR A 475 15.53 12.97 -13.66
CA THR A 475 15.51 11.75 -12.84
C THR A 475 15.91 10.53 -13.68
N ILE A 476 15.37 10.38 -14.90
CA ILE A 476 15.72 9.28 -15.81
C ILE A 476 17.21 9.35 -16.20
N LEU A 477 17.70 10.54 -16.55
CA LEU A 477 19.12 10.73 -16.88
C LEU A 477 20.03 10.39 -15.70
N TYR A 478 19.60 10.75 -14.48
CA TYR A 478 20.31 10.41 -13.26
C TYR A 478 20.33 8.91 -13.01
N ASP A 479 19.21 8.21 -13.19
CA ASP A 479 19.14 6.77 -12.98
C ASP A 479 19.98 6.01 -14.02
N GLU A 480 20.05 6.50 -15.25
CA GLU A 480 20.95 5.94 -16.26
C GLU A 480 22.42 6.19 -15.90
N TYR A 481 22.75 7.37 -15.37
CA TYR A 481 24.10 7.63 -14.86
C TYR A 481 24.48 6.62 -13.77
N VAL A 482 23.55 6.28 -12.87
CA VAL A 482 23.81 5.27 -11.84
C VAL A 482 24.15 3.92 -12.50
N MET A 483 23.34 3.47 -13.45
CA MET A 483 23.57 2.19 -14.12
C MET A 483 24.83 2.16 -15.01
N MET A 484 25.29 3.32 -15.50
CA MET A 484 26.53 3.41 -16.29
C MET A 484 27.80 3.38 -15.45
N HIS A 485 27.74 3.77 -14.17
CA HIS A 485 28.92 4.01 -13.34
C HIS A 485 29.05 3.07 -12.14
N PHE A 486 27.98 2.38 -11.74
CA PHE A 486 27.92 1.52 -10.57
C PHE A 486 27.41 0.13 -10.94
N ASP A 487 28.18 -0.89 -10.59
CA ASP A 487 27.90 -2.27 -10.95
C ASP A 487 26.67 -2.81 -10.17
N SER A 488 25.95 -3.73 -10.81
CA SER A 488 24.75 -4.42 -10.31
C SER A 488 25.02 -5.91 -10.10
N TYR A 489 24.10 -6.63 -9.45
CA TYR A 489 24.22 -8.08 -9.24
C TYR A 489 24.48 -8.88 -10.53
N THR A 490 23.82 -8.54 -11.64
CA THR A 490 23.95 -9.30 -12.90
C THR A 490 25.26 -9.08 -13.63
N ASP A 491 25.98 -7.98 -13.34
CA ASP A 491 27.32 -7.75 -13.88
C ASP A 491 28.32 -8.82 -13.39
N TYR A 492 28.10 -9.39 -12.22
CA TYR A 492 28.95 -10.44 -11.64
C TYR A 492 28.56 -11.86 -12.08
N ILE A 493 27.33 -12.07 -12.57
CA ILE A 493 26.89 -13.36 -13.12
C ILE A 493 27.33 -13.53 -14.59
N THR A 494 27.37 -12.43 -15.35
CA THR A 494 27.63 -12.46 -16.80
C THR A 494 29.13 -12.55 -17.15
N ASN A 495 30.03 -12.22 -16.23
CA ASN A 495 31.48 -12.21 -16.46
C ASN A 495 32.12 -13.61 -16.59
N ASP A 496 31.46 -14.68 -16.14
CA ASP A 496 31.87 -16.06 -16.44
C ASP A 496 31.49 -16.49 -17.88
N ARG A 497 30.75 -15.66 -18.62
CA ARG A 497 30.18 -16.00 -19.95
C ARG A 497 30.29 -14.87 -20.98
N GLY A 498 31.47 -14.24 -21.08
CA GLY A 498 32.03 -13.67 -22.31
C GLY A 498 31.10 -12.97 -23.32
N GLY A 499 30.16 -12.14 -22.87
CA GLY A 499 29.12 -11.58 -23.75
C GLY A 499 28.47 -10.30 -23.25
N GLY A 500 29.28 -9.30 -22.85
CA GLY A 500 28.80 -7.93 -22.57
C GLY A 500 29.39 -6.94 -23.57
N THR A 501 28.55 -6.39 -24.46
CA THR A 501 28.91 -5.32 -25.39
C THR A 501 28.88 -3.98 -24.67
N ASN A 502 30.03 -3.52 -24.19
CA ASN A 502 30.40 -2.09 -24.02
C ASN A 502 31.86 -1.99 -23.54
N THR A 503 32.78 -2.31 -24.44
CA THR A 503 34.23 -2.46 -24.19
C THR A 503 35.05 -1.17 -24.22
N GLU A 504 34.47 0.01 -23.99
CA GLU A 504 35.27 1.26 -23.98
C GLU A 504 35.29 2.00 -22.64
N ASN A 505 34.35 1.72 -21.73
CA ASN A 505 34.34 2.24 -20.35
C ASN A 505 34.19 1.13 -19.30
N ALA A 506 34.42 -0.12 -19.68
CA ALA A 506 34.52 -1.20 -18.71
C ALA A 506 35.53 -0.80 -17.64
N SER A 507 35.05 -0.61 -16.40
CA SER A 507 35.83 -0.97 -15.23
C SER A 507 36.53 -2.27 -15.61
N VAL A 508 37.82 -2.40 -15.31
CA VAL A 508 38.42 -3.74 -15.21
C VAL A 508 37.58 -4.47 -14.16
N SER A 509 36.55 -5.19 -14.61
CA SER A 509 35.60 -5.90 -13.78
C SER A 509 36.39 -7.04 -13.14
N GLY A 510 36.47 -7.00 -11.81
CA GLY A 510 37.36 -7.85 -11.03
C GLY A 510 38.59 -7.15 -10.44
N ASP A 511 38.62 -5.82 -10.28
CA ASP A 511 39.57 -5.25 -9.31
C ASP A 511 39.12 -5.70 -7.92
N GLU A 512 39.83 -6.66 -7.30
CA GLU A 512 39.58 -7.32 -5.99
C GLU A 512 39.51 -6.33 -4.79
N GLY A 513 39.22 -5.05 -5.03
CA GLY A 513 39.35 -3.95 -4.10
C GLY A 513 38.09 -3.15 -3.79
N GLU A 514 37.00 -3.19 -4.57
CA GLU A 514 35.81 -2.38 -4.25
C GLU A 514 35.14 -2.82 -2.93
N LEU A 515 34.60 -1.85 -2.17
CA LEU A 515 34.05 -2.08 -0.82
C LEU A 515 32.67 -2.73 -0.82
N LEU A 516 31.95 -2.66 -1.94
CA LEU A 516 30.71 -3.35 -2.25
C LEU A 516 30.72 -3.73 -3.73
N ASP A 517 30.18 -4.90 -4.05
CA ASP A 517 29.98 -5.39 -5.42
C ASP A 517 28.62 -4.96 -5.97
N TYR A 518 27.57 -4.91 -5.14
CA TYR A 518 26.21 -4.57 -5.59
C TYR A 518 25.91 -3.08 -5.35
N GLN A 519 26.66 -2.23 -6.03
CA GLN A 519 26.68 -0.78 -5.81
C GLN A 519 25.36 -0.12 -6.21
N ALA A 520 24.75 -0.55 -7.33
CA ALA A 520 23.45 -0.07 -7.77
C ALA A 520 22.34 -0.44 -6.76
N GLU A 521 22.38 -1.67 -6.20
CA GLU A 521 21.47 -2.12 -5.15
C GLU A 521 21.69 -1.36 -3.84
N TYR A 522 22.93 -0.99 -3.50
CA TYR A 522 23.20 -0.07 -2.40
C TYR A 522 22.58 1.31 -2.64
N ILE A 523 22.70 1.87 -3.85
CA ILE A 523 22.08 3.17 -4.16
C ILE A 523 20.55 3.08 -4.01
N LEU A 524 19.96 1.95 -4.40
CA LEU A 524 18.54 1.67 -4.22
C LEU A 524 18.11 1.49 -2.75
N ASN A 525 18.90 0.82 -1.91
CA ASN A 525 18.48 0.33 -0.59
C ASN A 525 19.21 0.98 0.60
N GLY A 526 20.50 1.26 0.46
CA GLY A 526 21.34 1.89 1.48
C GLY A 526 21.71 0.97 2.65
N CYS A 527 21.63 -0.35 2.49
CA CYS A 527 22.03 -1.32 3.51
C CYS A 527 23.56 -1.41 3.60
N ARG A 528 24.06 -1.87 4.75
CA ARG A 528 25.51 -1.89 5.02
C ARG A 528 26.24 -3.10 4.44
N THR A 529 25.53 -4.11 3.94
CA THR A 529 26.10 -5.33 3.36
C THR A 529 25.56 -5.57 1.96
N ASP A 530 26.35 -6.18 1.09
CA ASP A 530 25.90 -6.58 -0.25
C ASP A 530 24.71 -7.55 -0.18
N TYR A 531 24.76 -8.53 0.74
CA TYR A 531 23.65 -9.45 0.98
C TYR A 531 22.34 -8.73 1.31
N ASP A 532 22.35 -7.78 2.24
CA ASP A 532 21.14 -7.04 2.64
C ASP A 532 20.63 -6.15 1.49
N ASN A 533 21.54 -5.53 0.73
CA ASN A 533 21.16 -4.73 -0.43
C ASN A 533 20.49 -5.60 -1.50
N LEU A 534 21.06 -6.76 -1.82
CA LEU A 534 20.47 -7.69 -2.78
C LEU A 534 19.13 -8.24 -2.27
N PHE A 535 19.04 -8.63 -0.99
CA PHE A 535 17.81 -9.09 -0.34
C PHE A 535 16.69 -8.05 -0.47
N MET A 536 16.98 -6.79 -0.17
CA MET A 536 16.00 -5.72 -0.27
C MET A 536 15.59 -5.43 -1.73
N THR A 537 16.50 -5.58 -2.69
CA THR A 537 16.16 -5.49 -4.11
C THR A 537 15.23 -6.63 -4.53
N VAL A 538 15.55 -7.88 -4.17
CA VAL A 538 14.69 -9.06 -4.43
C VAL A 538 13.30 -8.88 -3.81
N LEU A 539 13.23 -8.31 -2.60
CA LEU A 539 11.95 -8.02 -1.94
C LEU A 539 11.12 -7.01 -2.73
N LYS A 540 11.74 -5.90 -3.15
CA LYS A 540 11.09 -4.85 -3.95
C LYS A 540 10.65 -5.35 -5.32
N LEU A 541 11.48 -6.17 -5.98
CA LEU A 541 11.13 -6.82 -7.24
C LEU A 541 9.94 -7.76 -7.06
N SER A 542 9.95 -8.59 -6.02
CA SER A 542 8.85 -9.52 -5.73
C SER A 542 7.54 -8.78 -5.51
N ALA A 543 7.54 -7.67 -4.76
CA ALA A 543 6.35 -6.85 -4.53
C ALA A 543 5.83 -6.19 -5.82
N LEU A 544 6.73 -5.63 -6.64
CA LEU A 544 6.37 -5.07 -7.95
C LEU A 544 5.74 -6.15 -8.84
N ARG A 545 6.37 -7.32 -8.92
CA ARG A 545 5.89 -8.45 -9.72
C ARG A 545 4.57 -9.00 -9.22
N GLU A 546 4.39 -9.14 -7.91
CA GLU A 546 3.13 -9.58 -7.28
C GLU A 546 1.98 -8.66 -7.70
N GLY A 547 2.17 -7.34 -7.66
CA GLY A 547 1.17 -6.37 -8.13
C GLY A 547 0.75 -6.61 -9.58
N THR A 548 1.73 -6.73 -10.49
CA THR A 548 1.47 -6.98 -11.93
C THR A 548 0.75 -8.33 -12.16
N ASN A 549 1.15 -9.36 -11.42
CA ASN A 549 0.61 -10.71 -11.52
C ASN A 549 -0.82 -10.77 -10.95
N PHE A 550 -1.08 -10.05 -9.86
CA PHE A 550 -2.41 -9.94 -9.25
C PHE A 550 -3.42 -9.29 -10.19
N VAL A 551 -3.03 -8.21 -10.90
CA VAL A 551 -3.88 -7.60 -11.93
C VAL A 551 -4.24 -8.60 -13.02
N CYS A 552 -3.27 -9.41 -13.48
CA CYS A 552 -3.52 -10.47 -14.47
C CYS A 552 -4.50 -11.54 -13.95
N LEU A 553 -4.39 -11.95 -12.68
CA LEU A 553 -5.32 -12.93 -12.09
C LEU A 553 -6.74 -12.37 -11.97
N MET A 554 -6.89 -11.08 -11.65
CA MET A 554 -8.21 -10.46 -11.51
C MET A 554 -8.98 -10.38 -12.83
N THR A 555 -8.28 -10.15 -13.95
CA THR A 555 -8.90 -10.06 -15.28
C THR A 555 -9.02 -11.42 -15.97
N ASP A 556 -8.30 -12.45 -15.52
CA ASP A 556 -8.42 -13.80 -16.03
C ASP A 556 -9.55 -14.59 -15.35
N SER A 557 -10.72 -14.61 -15.98
CA SER A 557 -11.90 -15.32 -15.48
C SER A 557 -11.69 -16.80 -15.17
N ALA A 558 -10.82 -17.52 -15.90
CA ALA A 558 -10.60 -18.94 -15.68
C ALA A 558 -9.77 -19.18 -14.41
N ARG A 559 -8.65 -18.47 -14.26
CA ARG A 559 -7.79 -18.57 -13.05
C ARG A 559 -8.48 -18.04 -11.81
N ARG A 560 -9.27 -16.98 -11.94
CA ARG A 560 -10.10 -16.47 -10.86
C ARG A 560 -11.12 -17.51 -10.38
N GLN A 561 -11.74 -18.24 -11.31
CA GLN A 561 -12.66 -19.33 -10.97
C GLN A 561 -11.98 -20.50 -10.23
N GLU A 562 -10.72 -20.80 -10.55
CA GLU A 562 -9.92 -21.80 -9.79
C GLU A 562 -9.70 -21.34 -8.34
N CYS A 563 -9.35 -20.07 -8.13
CA CYS A 563 -9.21 -19.49 -6.80
C CYS A 563 -10.54 -19.52 -6.02
N TYR A 564 -11.65 -19.20 -6.68
CA TYR A 564 -12.99 -19.26 -6.08
C TYR A 564 -13.37 -20.69 -5.71
N ALA A 565 -13.12 -21.68 -6.59
CA ALA A 565 -13.42 -23.08 -6.32
C ALA A 565 -12.63 -23.60 -5.12
N LEU A 566 -11.36 -23.21 -4.98
CA LEU A 566 -10.53 -23.53 -3.83
C LEU A 566 -11.05 -22.85 -2.56
N ALA A 567 -11.37 -21.55 -2.62
CA ALA A 567 -11.96 -20.82 -1.50
C ALA A 567 -13.28 -21.47 -1.04
N LEU A 568 -14.13 -21.88 -1.98
CA LEU A 568 -15.40 -22.55 -1.69
C LEU A 568 -15.18 -23.94 -1.06
N ALA A 569 -14.18 -24.69 -1.51
CA ALA A 569 -13.84 -25.97 -0.90
C ALA A 569 -13.33 -25.82 0.55
N MET A 570 -12.61 -24.73 0.84
CA MET A 570 -12.02 -24.47 2.15
C MET A 570 -12.99 -23.84 3.14
N PHE A 571 -13.79 -22.86 2.68
CA PHE A 571 -14.64 -22.02 3.52
C PHE A 571 -16.12 -22.15 3.20
N GLY A 572 -16.54 -22.94 2.21
CA GLY A 572 -17.97 -23.13 1.91
C GLY A 572 -18.76 -23.75 3.07
N PHE A 573 -18.09 -24.45 4.00
CA PHE A 573 -18.71 -24.95 5.23
C PHE A 573 -19.18 -23.82 6.16
N THR A 574 -18.63 -22.61 6.04
CA THR A 574 -19.07 -21.47 6.84
C THR A 574 -20.50 -21.06 6.48
N GLY A 575 -20.93 -21.35 5.24
CA GLY A 575 -22.19 -20.86 4.70
C GLY A 575 -22.18 -19.34 4.47
N MET A 576 -21.01 -18.69 4.46
CA MET A 576 -20.83 -17.24 4.34
C MET A 576 -20.13 -16.90 3.02
N PRO A 577 -20.87 -16.50 1.96
CA PRO A 577 -20.29 -16.17 0.65
C PRO A 577 -19.25 -15.04 0.70
N ALA A 578 -19.39 -14.09 1.62
CA ALA A 578 -18.41 -13.03 1.83
C ALA A 578 -17.04 -13.55 2.30
N VAL A 579 -17.03 -14.57 3.17
CA VAL A 579 -15.78 -15.21 3.62
C VAL A 579 -15.12 -15.97 2.47
N VAL A 580 -15.92 -16.68 1.66
CA VAL A 580 -15.41 -17.40 0.47
C VAL A 580 -14.78 -16.41 -0.51
N THR A 581 -15.45 -15.31 -0.83
CA THR A 581 -14.94 -14.30 -1.77
C THR A 581 -13.76 -13.49 -1.20
N ALA A 582 -13.69 -13.24 0.11
CA ALA A 582 -12.49 -12.68 0.73
C ALA A 582 -11.30 -13.66 0.64
N ALA A 583 -11.54 -14.94 0.90
CA ALA A 583 -10.52 -15.98 0.77
C ALA A 583 -10.02 -16.16 -0.67
N GLU A 584 -10.89 -16.01 -1.68
CA GLU A 584 -10.52 -15.97 -3.10
C GLU A 584 -9.44 -14.92 -3.38
N TYR A 585 -9.57 -13.69 -2.86
CA TYR A 585 -8.59 -12.62 -3.05
C TYR A 585 -7.28 -12.91 -2.35
N VAL A 586 -7.33 -13.49 -1.15
CA VAL A 586 -6.12 -13.93 -0.43
C VAL A 586 -5.41 -15.02 -1.22
N ILE A 587 -6.13 -16.01 -1.76
CA ILE A 587 -5.56 -17.07 -2.60
C ILE A 587 -4.95 -16.47 -3.88
N MET A 588 -5.62 -15.52 -4.54
CA MET A 588 -5.07 -14.82 -5.70
C MET A 588 -3.78 -14.06 -5.37
N ALA A 589 -3.73 -13.31 -4.27
CA ALA A 589 -2.52 -12.60 -3.84
C ALA A 589 -1.36 -13.57 -3.57
N LEU A 590 -1.63 -14.68 -2.87
CA LEU A 590 -0.64 -15.72 -2.62
C LEU A 590 -0.13 -16.39 -3.90
N TRP A 591 -1.02 -16.63 -4.88
CA TRP A 591 -0.62 -17.19 -6.17
C TRP A 591 0.17 -16.19 -7.00
N ALA A 592 -0.22 -14.91 -6.99
CA ALA A 592 0.52 -13.82 -7.62
C ALA A 592 1.93 -13.66 -7.02
N TYR A 593 2.07 -13.79 -5.69
CA TYR A 593 3.35 -13.76 -5.00
C TYR A 593 4.22 -14.98 -5.35
N ALA A 594 3.63 -16.17 -5.44
CA ALA A 594 4.36 -17.37 -5.87
C ALA A 594 4.88 -17.25 -7.32
N GLU A 595 4.05 -16.74 -8.25
CA GLU A 595 4.48 -16.44 -9.62
C GLU A 595 5.57 -15.34 -9.60
N ALA A 596 5.45 -14.33 -8.74
CA ALA A 596 6.45 -13.28 -8.60
C ALA A 596 7.82 -13.83 -8.15
N LEU A 597 7.85 -14.79 -7.23
CA LEU A 597 9.10 -15.45 -6.84
C LEU A 597 9.70 -16.26 -8.00
N SER A 598 8.88 -16.93 -8.82
CA SER A 598 9.33 -17.62 -10.03
C SER A 598 9.89 -16.64 -11.07
N ASP A 599 9.27 -15.47 -11.22
CA ASP A 599 9.74 -14.40 -12.10
C ASP A 599 11.06 -13.81 -11.61
N VAL A 600 11.18 -13.51 -10.33
CA VAL A 600 12.43 -12.98 -9.74
C VAL A 600 13.54 -14.01 -9.84
N ARG A 601 13.25 -15.31 -9.67
CA ARG A 601 14.22 -16.39 -9.92
C ARG A 601 14.76 -16.38 -11.36
N GLN A 602 13.92 -16.10 -12.36
CA GLN A 602 14.36 -15.96 -13.75
C GLN A 602 15.24 -14.71 -13.95
N LEU A 603 14.84 -13.58 -13.38
CA LEU A 603 15.63 -12.34 -13.43
C LEU A 603 17.01 -12.53 -12.78
N MET A 604 17.07 -13.23 -11.65
CA MET A 604 18.33 -13.55 -10.96
C MET A 604 19.23 -14.50 -11.74
N ALA A 605 18.69 -15.26 -12.70
CA ALA A 605 19.46 -16.11 -13.62
C ALA A 605 19.89 -15.37 -14.92
N GLY A 606 19.51 -14.10 -15.06
CA GLY A 606 19.78 -13.26 -16.23
C GLY A 606 18.76 -13.40 -17.36
N ASP A 607 17.61 -14.05 -17.12
CA ASP A 607 16.53 -14.16 -18.10
C ASP A 607 15.63 -12.90 -18.08
N LYS A 608 14.79 -12.75 -19.12
CA LYS A 608 13.85 -11.62 -19.25
C LYS A 608 12.44 -12.01 -18.83
N VAL A 609 11.74 -11.07 -18.19
CA VAL A 609 10.34 -11.24 -17.75
C VAL A 609 9.51 -10.02 -18.18
N GLU A 610 8.31 -10.25 -18.72
CA GLU A 610 7.42 -9.16 -19.13
C GLU A 610 6.84 -8.39 -17.93
N LEU A 611 6.87 -7.05 -17.99
CA LEU A 611 6.33 -6.18 -16.93
C LEU A 611 4.86 -6.49 -16.59
N ALA A 612 4.01 -6.70 -17.59
CA ALA A 612 2.62 -7.12 -17.39
C ALA A 612 2.41 -8.52 -17.97
N LYS A 613 2.03 -9.48 -17.13
CA LYS A 613 1.69 -10.82 -17.58
C LYS A 613 0.35 -10.82 -18.33
N THR A 614 0.26 -11.76 -19.25
CA THR A 614 -0.99 -12.20 -19.88
C THR A 614 -1.24 -13.66 -19.56
N SER A 615 -2.44 -14.15 -19.85
CA SER A 615 -2.80 -15.56 -19.68
C SER A 615 -1.85 -16.52 -20.42
N ALA A 616 -1.21 -16.07 -21.50
CA ALA A 616 -0.26 -16.85 -22.30
C ALA A 616 1.15 -16.91 -21.70
N THR A 617 1.53 -15.93 -20.89
CA THR A 617 2.87 -15.81 -20.29
C THR A 617 2.93 -16.30 -18.83
N TRP A 618 1.78 -16.63 -18.26
CA TRP A 618 1.63 -17.19 -16.92
C TRP A 618 2.12 -18.64 -16.88
N LYS A 619 2.96 -18.99 -15.91
CA LYS A 619 3.65 -20.30 -15.90
C LYS A 619 3.21 -21.21 -14.76
N LEU A 620 3.01 -20.69 -13.55
CA LEU A 620 2.82 -21.51 -12.35
C LEU A 620 1.36 -21.93 -12.17
N SER A 621 1.08 -23.23 -12.08
CA SER A 621 -0.25 -23.70 -11.68
C SER A 621 -0.52 -23.44 -10.20
N LEU A 622 -1.79 -23.43 -9.78
CA LEU A 622 -2.16 -23.24 -8.39
C LEU A 622 -1.62 -24.36 -7.49
N GLU A 623 -1.60 -25.61 -7.99
CA GLU A 623 -0.98 -26.75 -7.30
C GLU A 623 0.54 -26.59 -7.19
N GLY A 624 1.20 -26.09 -8.25
CA GLY A 624 2.63 -25.81 -8.25
C GLY A 624 3.00 -24.72 -7.23
N ALA A 625 2.21 -23.66 -7.17
CA ALA A 625 2.33 -22.62 -6.15
C ALA A 625 2.17 -23.18 -4.73
N ALA A 626 1.14 -24.01 -4.49
CA ALA A 626 0.90 -24.64 -3.20
C ALA A 626 1.99 -25.66 -2.79
N ALA A 627 2.64 -26.30 -3.77
CA ALA A 627 3.77 -27.21 -3.55
C ALA A 627 5.11 -26.49 -3.47
N CYS A 628 5.17 -25.21 -3.86
CA CYS A 628 6.40 -24.48 -4.17
C CYS A 628 7.33 -25.22 -5.12
N ASP A 629 6.69 -25.82 -6.10
CA ASP A 629 7.35 -26.34 -7.28
C ASP A 629 7.37 -25.23 -8.33
N PHE A 630 8.43 -24.42 -8.30
CA PHE A 630 8.65 -23.36 -9.29
C PHE A 630 9.22 -23.90 -10.62
N GLY A 631 9.14 -25.21 -10.83
CA GLY A 631 9.71 -25.91 -11.99
C GLY A 631 11.21 -26.17 -11.85
N LYS A 632 11.74 -26.97 -12.78
CA LYS A 632 13.20 -27.08 -12.97
C LYS A 632 13.70 -25.75 -13.53
N LYS A 633 14.90 -25.33 -13.13
CA LYS A 633 15.62 -24.26 -13.83
C LYS A 633 15.73 -24.69 -15.28
N ASP A 634 15.06 -24.01 -16.21
CA ASP A 634 15.16 -24.31 -17.63
C ASP A 634 16.64 -24.14 -18.03
N SER A 635 17.33 -25.28 -18.15
CA SER A 635 18.76 -25.34 -18.50
C SER A 635 18.95 -25.26 -20.02
N ASP A 636 17.87 -25.32 -20.78
CA ASP A 636 17.85 -25.07 -22.21
C ASP A 636 17.47 -23.60 -22.44
N ARG A 637 18.48 -22.73 -22.37
CA ARG A 637 18.40 -21.38 -22.96
C ARG A 637 18.06 -21.56 -24.44
N SER A 638 16.78 -21.45 -24.80
CA SER A 638 16.38 -21.45 -26.20
C SER A 638 16.94 -20.17 -26.82
N ASP A 639 18.01 -20.33 -27.59
CA ASP A 639 18.69 -19.29 -28.38
C ASP A 639 17.82 -18.84 -29.59
N SER A 640 16.51 -18.72 -29.37
CA SER A 640 15.53 -18.38 -30.38
C SER A 640 14.99 -16.98 -30.12
N GLY A 641 15.60 -16.00 -30.79
CA GLY A 641 14.99 -14.74 -31.26
C GLY A 641 14.24 -13.89 -30.23
N SER A 642 14.85 -12.78 -29.83
CA SER A 642 14.26 -11.68 -29.03
C SER A 642 13.33 -12.15 -27.90
N SER A 643 13.90 -12.53 -26.76
CA SER A 643 13.07 -12.73 -25.55
C SER A 643 12.32 -11.43 -25.26
N LYS A 644 10.98 -11.49 -25.33
CA LYS A 644 10.12 -10.37 -24.92
C LYS A 644 10.21 -10.22 -23.40
N GLY A 645 10.29 -8.99 -22.92
CA GLY A 645 10.31 -8.67 -21.50
C GLY A 645 11.48 -7.78 -21.12
N LEU A 646 11.56 -7.47 -19.82
CA LEU A 646 12.60 -6.68 -19.21
C LEU A 646 13.58 -7.61 -18.48
N ASP A 647 14.88 -7.34 -18.58
CA ASP A 647 15.90 -8.00 -17.76
C ASP A 647 16.01 -7.37 -16.36
N TYR A 648 16.86 -7.94 -15.52
CA TYR A 648 17.05 -7.51 -14.14
C TYR A 648 17.42 -6.02 -14.02
N GLU A 649 18.32 -5.52 -14.88
CA GLU A 649 18.75 -4.13 -14.83
C GLU A 649 17.67 -3.17 -15.32
N GLU A 650 16.90 -3.55 -16.33
CA GLU A 650 15.71 -2.80 -16.76
C GLU A 650 14.70 -2.68 -15.61
N TYR A 651 14.49 -3.74 -14.83
CA TYR A 651 13.68 -3.68 -13.60
C TYR A 651 14.35 -2.86 -12.48
N LEU A 652 15.67 -2.91 -12.33
CA LEU A 652 16.40 -2.13 -11.34
C LEU A 652 16.25 -0.62 -11.60
N ARG A 653 16.28 -0.22 -12.88
CA ARG A 653 16.01 1.18 -13.29
C ARG A 653 14.60 1.64 -12.94
N ILE A 654 13.60 0.77 -13.09
CA ILE A 654 12.23 1.05 -12.62
C ILE A 654 12.23 1.30 -11.10
N LEU A 655 12.90 0.44 -10.31
CA LEU A 655 12.98 0.60 -8.86
C LEU A 655 13.73 1.88 -8.44
N LEU A 656 14.78 2.28 -9.17
CA LEU A 656 15.50 3.54 -8.96
C LEU A 656 14.65 4.77 -9.27
N MET A 657 13.82 4.70 -10.31
CA MET A 657 12.85 5.75 -10.65
C MET A 657 11.83 5.94 -9.53
N MET A 658 11.39 4.84 -8.90
CA MET A 658 10.46 4.86 -7.76
C MET A 658 11.13 5.24 -6.43
N CYS A 659 12.45 5.17 -6.35
CA CYS A 659 13.19 5.49 -5.13
C CYS A 659 13.15 7.00 -4.84
N GLN A 660 13.05 7.36 -3.56
CA GLN A 660 13.04 8.75 -3.15
C GLN A 660 14.33 9.46 -3.60
N ARG A 661 14.17 10.56 -4.35
CA ARG A 661 15.26 11.30 -5.00
C ARG A 661 16.42 11.63 -4.06
N ASN A 662 16.15 12.28 -2.93
CA ASN A 662 17.20 12.65 -1.98
C ASN A 662 17.96 11.41 -1.47
N GLN A 663 17.27 10.30 -1.21
CA GLN A 663 17.92 9.07 -0.75
C GLN A 663 18.90 8.53 -1.81
N LYS A 664 18.47 8.42 -3.07
CA LYS A 664 19.37 7.94 -4.13
C LYS A 664 20.53 8.91 -4.39
N TYR A 665 20.32 10.22 -4.29
CA TYR A 665 21.37 11.22 -4.48
C TYR A 665 22.48 11.09 -3.42
N TYR A 666 22.12 11.06 -2.14
CA TYR A 666 23.10 10.92 -1.07
C TYR A 666 23.78 9.55 -1.06
N ARG A 667 23.07 8.46 -1.41
CA ARG A 667 23.70 7.12 -1.52
C ARG A 667 24.66 7.03 -2.70
N THR A 668 24.37 7.71 -3.81
CA THR A 668 25.31 7.81 -4.94
C THR A 668 26.58 8.55 -4.52
N MET A 669 26.41 9.69 -3.84
CA MET A 669 27.54 10.42 -3.25
C MET A 669 28.33 9.56 -2.25
N ALA A 670 27.66 8.74 -1.44
CA ALA A 670 28.33 7.82 -0.51
C ALA A 670 29.13 6.72 -1.23
N GLN A 671 28.65 6.20 -2.37
CA GLN A 671 29.44 5.27 -3.19
C GLN A 671 30.69 5.93 -3.77
N ILE A 672 30.59 7.18 -4.22
CA ILE A 672 31.76 7.96 -4.67
C ILE A 672 32.75 8.17 -3.52
N GLU A 673 32.28 8.43 -2.30
CA GLU A 673 33.14 8.54 -1.11
C GLU A 673 33.82 7.22 -0.78
N LEU A 674 33.10 6.09 -0.82
CA LEU A 674 33.64 4.75 -0.58
C LEU A 674 34.73 4.40 -1.60
N TRP A 675 34.50 4.69 -2.87
CA TRP A 675 35.48 4.54 -3.94
C TRP A 675 36.75 5.36 -3.66
N ALA A 676 36.60 6.64 -3.29
CA ALA A 676 37.72 7.53 -2.99
C ALA A 676 38.53 7.06 -1.77
N VAL A 677 37.84 6.66 -0.69
CA VAL A 677 38.45 6.11 0.54
C VAL A 677 39.30 4.89 0.20
N ARG A 678 38.79 3.97 -0.63
CA ARG A 678 39.50 2.75 -1.00
C ARG A 678 40.78 3.00 -1.80
N ARG A 679 40.81 4.07 -2.59
CA ARG A 679 42.00 4.50 -3.37
C ARG A 679 42.97 5.38 -2.58
N GLY A 680 42.78 5.50 -1.26
CA GLY A 680 43.72 6.15 -0.34
C GLY A 680 43.32 7.56 0.09
N CYS A 681 42.18 8.08 -0.38
CA CYS A 681 41.66 9.39 0.03
C CYS A 681 40.73 9.27 1.25
N GLN A 682 41.26 8.79 2.38
CA GLN A 682 40.47 8.45 3.59
C GLN A 682 39.62 9.62 4.14
N GLU A 683 40.13 10.85 4.04
CA GLU A 683 39.47 12.08 4.50
C GLU A 683 38.50 12.68 3.48
N PHE A 684 38.39 12.10 2.28
CA PHE A 684 37.51 12.62 1.24
C PHE A 684 36.04 12.49 1.67
N ARG A 685 35.33 13.61 1.70
CA ARG A 685 33.88 13.68 1.92
C ARG A 685 33.28 14.73 1.00
N MET A 686 32.13 14.43 0.41
CA MET A 686 31.40 15.30 -0.51
C MET A 686 31.00 16.61 0.17
N ARG A 687 30.64 16.57 1.46
CA ARG A 687 30.33 17.76 2.27
C ARG A 687 31.49 18.75 2.44
N ASN A 688 32.73 18.32 2.20
CA ASN A 688 33.94 19.16 2.31
C ASN A 688 34.39 19.70 0.95
N HIS A 689 33.57 19.55 -0.09
CA HIS A 689 33.88 20.00 -1.45
C HIS A 689 32.78 20.93 -1.95
N ILE A 690 33.17 21.95 -2.72
CA ILE A 690 32.27 22.89 -3.36
C ILE A 690 32.19 22.60 -4.86
N CYS A 691 31.03 22.86 -5.45
CA CYS A 691 30.78 22.81 -6.89
C CYS A 691 30.38 24.17 -7.47
N GLY A 692 30.14 25.16 -6.61
CA GLY A 692 29.89 26.54 -7.00
C GLY A 692 30.21 27.53 -5.89
N MET A 693 30.29 28.81 -6.25
CA MET A 693 30.64 29.89 -5.33
C MET A 693 30.24 31.25 -5.92
N ASP A 694 29.81 32.14 -5.03
CA ASP A 694 29.63 33.56 -5.30
C ASP A 694 30.69 34.36 -4.53
N ALA A 695 31.32 35.33 -5.20
CA ALA A 695 32.38 36.13 -4.62
C ALA A 695 32.38 37.59 -5.11
N ASP A 696 32.72 38.50 -4.20
CA ASP A 696 32.91 39.91 -4.48
C ASP A 696 34.40 40.25 -4.46
N ILE A 697 34.95 40.71 -5.59
CA ILE A 697 36.37 41.05 -5.71
C ILE A 697 36.52 42.56 -5.78
N SER A 698 37.27 43.12 -4.83
CA SER A 698 37.56 44.53 -4.72
C SER A 698 38.82 44.90 -5.51
N PHE A 699 38.71 45.86 -6.42
CA PHE A 699 39.81 46.38 -7.22
C PHE A 699 40.04 47.87 -6.97
N LYS A 700 41.31 48.27 -7.06
CA LYS A 700 41.74 49.68 -7.11
C LYS A 700 42.30 49.99 -8.48
N ALA A 701 41.73 50.95 -9.20
CA ALA A 701 42.20 51.37 -10.53
C ALA A 701 42.58 52.87 -10.56
N GLY A 702 43.67 53.22 -11.26
CA GLY A 702 44.11 54.60 -11.49
C GLY A 702 45.37 55.05 -10.72
N ALA A 703 46.06 56.07 -11.25
CA ALA A 703 47.31 56.61 -10.69
C ALA A 703 47.10 57.23 -9.29
N TYR A 704 48.17 57.24 -8.47
CA TYR A 704 48.23 57.59 -7.03
C TYR A 704 47.42 58.80 -6.54
N ARG A 705 47.04 59.75 -7.41
CA ARG A 705 46.24 60.94 -7.05
C ARG A 705 44.73 60.84 -7.34
N ASN A 706 44.26 59.85 -8.10
CA ASN A 706 42.85 59.64 -8.47
C ASN A 706 42.50 58.14 -8.52
N SER A 707 42.78 57.41 -7.43
CA SER A 707 42.43 55.99 -7.33
C SER A 707 40.92 55.81 -7.15
N ARG A 708 40.35 54.85 -7.88
CA ARG A 708 38.95 54.46 -7.76
C ARG A 708 38.85 53.02 -7.29
N TYR A 709 37.80 52.76 -6.52
CA TYR A 709 37.47 51.43 -6.02
C TYR A 709 36.29 50.89 -6.81
N SER A 710 36.38 49.64 -7.24
CA SER A 710 35.31 48.93 -7.93
C SER A 710 35.20 47.52 -7.34
N VAL A 711 33.98 47.07 -7.10
CA VAL A 711 33.68 45.69 -6.70
C VAL A 711 33.10 44.98 -7.92
N GLN A 712 33.58 43.78 -8.18
CA GLN A 712 33.06 42.90 -9.22
C GLN A 712 32.50 41.64 -8.54
N SER A 713 31.19 41.44 -8.65
CA SER A 713 30.51 40.24 -8.20
C SER A 713 30.58 39.17 -9.26
N VAL A 714 31.02 37.98 -8.88
CA VAL A 714 31.17 36.81 -9.76
C VAL A 714 30.41 35.65 -9.14
N SER A 715 29.68 34.92 -9.98
CA SER A 715 29.05 33.65 -9.64
C SER A 715 29.61 32.59 -10.58
N TYR A 716 30.06 31.47 -10.03
CA TYR A 716 30.61 30.36 -10.80
C TYR A 716 30.09 29.04 -10.25
N GLY A 717 29.66 28.15 -11.14
CA GLY A 717 29.34 26.76 -10.85
C GLY A 717 29.70 25.90 -12.05
N TYR A 718 30.06 24.64 -11.80
CA TYR A 718 30.40 23.70 -12.88
C TYR A 718 29.23 23.34 -13.79
#